data_AF-A0A5E4NI12-F1
#
_entry.id   AF-A0A5E4NI12-F1
#
_cell.length_a   1.000
_cell.length_b   1.000
_cell.length_c   1.000
_cell.angle_alpha   90.00
_cell.angle_beta   90.00
_cell.angle_gamma   90.00
#
_symmetry.space_group_name_H-M   'P 1'
#
loop_
_entity.id
_entity.type
_entity.pdbx_description
1 polymer ?
#
loop_
_entity_poly.entity_id
_entity_poly.type
_entity_poly.pdbx_seq_one_letter_code
_entity_poly.pdbx_strand_id
1 'polypeptide(L)'
;MIRFLQSNLNHCRGAQDLPCQAVVEKATDVAIISEPYERSIAENARWTLDRTGRAALGVFNGDLTVCDVERSVGYVAARVNGVTVYSCYASPNMPLAEFRALLDRLESSVRRKAGDVIVAGDFNARSAAWRDSTTDPRGEELAAFADGLGLEVANVGDGRTFTGRGAGSIVDVTFSSHALLGRLDGWRVLQEENLSDHRYIEFRLQDRRGRSTRYPANSGGWAVGNVDPEWIAVGLMLAEWTAPLDAEHLGPEEIAEELERGVTLACDLALKPKPKTSSSRRPVPWWNQEIAEVRAACVRSRRAFTRARRRGQGEAEAVLYKEARKTLNSAIRRHKEKCWADLVKSVDGDPWGKPYKIVMRRLQGPPAPNRMEPDTLSEVVDGLFPEHPPLIRGNPFGDVEVQNFSAEEVTAVVNKFKARNKAPGPDNIPSRIWGVVHAVRPTLLPGVFNKLLRAGTFPALWKRGRLALVRKGDKPEGVPSSYRPLCLLNDIGKMLEALLVTRLQDHLTEVGGISDGQFGFRKGRSTEDAVKRLESAVLPACNRQGYGLAVGLDIRNAFNSASWVKILDALDALETPPYLRRMVRSYLSERCIIIGTPAAGVIRREVTSGVPQGSVLGPLLWNIMFDGLLRVRTPPGTTTICFADDTLIVAEADSIGELESRANGALETVARWVARAGLSLAADKTEAVLFTNRYKYAEPVLKVNDVRTPVRENMRYLGLTIDRSLSYRDHIKHAAAKAQKIMAALSRLMPNLGGPKQARRRLLCSVAHSVLLYGAPVWGNTLQYVPPNRVALTSVQRRVAIRSICGYRTISHAASSVLAGMPPAHLLAEERELAYEIRRQVGRKLTKEETAAIRRRTMEEWRRHVEEAEEGAWTKTLIKNLEEWCGRRHGYGYGYGQTYQRPRA
;
A
#
# COMPACT_ATOMS: atom_id res chain seq x y z
N MET A 1 26.81 -14.91 5.16
CA MET A 1 26.57 -15.72 6.39
C MET A 1 25.19 -15.39 6.92
N ILE A 2 24.38 -16.41 7.24
CA ILE A 2 23.00 -16.28 7.72
C ILE A 2 22.91 -16.84 9.14
N ARG A 3 22.34 -16.09 10.09
CA ARG A 3 22.17 -16.50 11.49
C ARG A 3 20.73 -16.95 11.77
N PHE A 4 20.56 -18.08 12.43
CA PHE A 4 19.26 -18.68 12.75
C PHE A 4 18.96 -18.63 14.26
N LEU A 5 17.68 -18.48 14.60
CA LEU A 5 17.15 -18.65 15.97
C LEU A 5 15.95 -19.58 15.91
N GLN A 6 16.01 -20.71 16.59
CA GLN A 6 14.90 -21.65 16.73
C GLN A 6 14.35 -21.61 18.16
N SER A 7 13.02 -21.70 18.31
CA SER A 7 12.35 -21.76 19.62
C SER A 7 10.92 -22.24 19.53
N ASN A 8 10.44 -22.97 20.53
CA ASN A 8 9.02 -23.08 20.84
C ASN A 8 8.59 -22.03 21.89
N LEU A 9 7.47 -21.34 21.66
CA LEU A 9 6.91 -20.31 22.55
C LEU A 9 5.74 -20.79 23.42
N ASN A 10 5.30 -22.04 23.25
CA ASN A 10 4.27 -22.75 24.01
C ASN A 10 2.96 -21.94 24.11
N HIS A 11 2.57 -21.31 23.01
CA HIS A 11 1.45 -20.39 22.87
C HIS A 11 1.39 -19.30 23.97
N CYS A 12 2.52 -18.93 24.56
CA CYS A 12 2.58 -18.05 25.71
C CYS A 12 2.83 -16.60 25.29
N ARG A 13 1.92 -15.70 25.67
CA ARG A 13 2.06 -14.26 25.39
C ARG A 13 3.36 -13.65 25.94
N GLY A 14 3.77 -14.05 27.15
CA GLY A 14 5.03 -13.59 27.74
C GLY A 14 6.25 -14.11 26.96
N ALA A 15 6.21 -15.37 26.54
CA ALA A 15 7.28 -15.97 25.75
C ALA A 15 7.42 -15.34 24.37
N GLN A 16 6.32 -14.88 23.78
CA GLN A 16 6.30 -14.27 22.45
C GLN A 16 6.96 -12.87 22.38
N ASP A 17 7.09 -12.18 23.50
CA ASP A 17 7.60 -10.82 23.55
C ASP A 17 9.13 -10.77 23.38
N LEU A 18 9.84 -11.68 24.04
CA LEU A 18 11.30 -11.72 24.08
C LEU A 18 11.99 -12.16 22.77
N PRO A 19 11.43 -13.01 21.90
CA PRO A 19 12.03 -13.44 20.64
C PRO A 19 12.39 -12.27 19.72
N CYS A 20 11.54 -11.24 19.66
CA CYS A 20 11.83 -10.06 18.85
C CYS A 20 13.06 -9.29 19.36
N GLN A 21 13.27 -9.26 20.68
CA GLN A 21 14.47 -8.69 21.28
C GLN A 21 15.68 -9.62 21.11
N ALA A 22 15.51 -10.94 21.22
CA ALA A 22 16.57 -11.91 20.98
C ALA A 22 17.11 -11.83 19.54
N VAL A 23 16.21 -11.64 18.56
CA VAL A 23 16.57 -11.37 17.16
C VAL A 23 17.46 -10.13 17.03
N VAL A 24 17.23 -9.09 17.83
CA VAL A 24 18.06 -7.88 17.86
C VAL A 24 19.42 -8.19 18.50
N GLU A 25 19.42 -8.74 19.72
CA GLU A 25 20.62 -9.01 20.52
C GLU A 25 21.59 -9.96 19.84
N LYS A 26 21.07 -10.95 19.09
CA LYS A 26 21.88 -11.98 18.41
C LYS A 26 22.17 -11.67 16.95
N ALA A 27 21.55 -10.62 16.40
CA ALA A 27 21.57 -10.35 14.97
C ALA A 27 21.10 -11.58 14.12
N THR A 28 20.10 -12.33 14.59
CA THR A 28 19.39 -13.42 13.90
C THR A 28 18.74 -13.01 12.55
N ASP A 29 19.24 -13.49 11.43
CA ASP A 29 18.65 -13.18 10.12
C ASP A 29 17.33 -13.91 9.86
N VAL A 30 17.20 -15.16 10.33
CA VAL A 30 16.03 -16.02 10.15
C VAL A 30 15.61 -16.63 11.50
N ALA A 31 14.32 -16.57 11.86
CA ALA A 31 13.78 -17.21 13.06
C ALA A 31 12.78 -18.32 12.69
N ILE A 32 12.92 -19.46 13.36
CA ILE A 32 12.08 -20.65 13.22
C ILE A 32 11.33 -20.82 14.54
N ILE A 33 10.02 -20.58 14.53
CA ILE A 33 9.22 -20.51 15.74
C ILE A 33 8.10 -21.53 15.73
N SER A 34 8.08 -22.37 16.75
CA SER A 34 7.00 -23.30 17.05
C SER A 34 6.04 -22.69 18.08
N GLU A 35 4.76 -23.02 17.93
CA GLU A 35 3.65 -22.64 18.79
C GLU A 35 3.60 -21.14 19.18
N PRO A 36 3.66 -20.21 18.21
CA PRO A 36 3.59 -18.79 18.51
C PRO A 36 2.22 -18.39 19.07
N TYR A 37 2.18 -17.27 19.80
CA TYR A 37 0.92 -16.67 20.21
C TYR A 37 0.32 -15.90 19.02
N GLU A 38 -0.46 -16.62 18.20
CA GLU A 38 -0.94 -16.25 16.85
C GLU A 38 -1.34 -14.77 16.70
N ARG A 39 -2.12 -14.23 17.64
CA ARG A 39 -2.62 -12.84 17.63
C ARG A 39 -1.53 -11.77 17.50
N SER A 40 -0.28 -12.08 17.84
CA SER A 40 0.82 -11.12 17.87
C SER A 40 1.66 -11.08 16.58
N ILE A 41 1.74 -12.19 15.84
CA ILE A 41 2.62 -12.31 14.66
C ILE A 41 1.87 -12.45 13.34
N ALA A 42 0.60 -12.89 13.36
CA ALA A 42 -0.22 -13.10 12.15
C ALA A 42 -0.39 -11.84 11.29
N GLU A 43 -0.15 -10.66 11.85
CA GLU A 43 -0.34 -9.37 11.17
C GLU A 43 0.98 -8.71 10.72
N ASN A 44 2.13 -9.38 10.90
CA ASN A 44 3.45 -8.82 10.61
C ASN A 44 4.04 -9.42 9.31
N ALA A 45 4.30 -8.57 8.32
CA ALA A 45 4.79 -8.96 7.00
C ALA A 45 6.21 -9.58 6.96
N ARG A 46 6.90 -9.68 8.10
CA ARG A 46 8.18 -10.40 8.25
C ARG A 46 8.00 -11.86 8.65
N TRP A 47 6.81 -12.23 9.12
CA TRP A 47 6.47 -13.57 9.56
C TRP A 47 5.54 -14.24 8.57
N THR A 48 5.76 -15.52 8.35
CA THR A 48 4.85 -16.40 7.63
C THR A 48 4.45 -17.52 8.58
N LEU A 49 3.15 -17.77 8.74
CA LEU A 49 2.64 -18.88 9.54
C LEU A 49 2.16 -20.03 8.65
N ASP A 50 2.14 -21.21 9.22
CA ASP A 50 1.45 -22.39 8.68
C ASP A 50 -0.09 -22.17 8.69
N ARG A 51 -0.85 -23.15 8.17
CA ARG A 51 -2.32 -23.05 8.10
C ARG A 51 -3.00 -23.08 9.47
N THR A 52 -2.34 -23.60 10.49
CA THR A 52 -2.88 -23.69 11.86
C THR A 52 -2.46 -22.54 12.77
N GLY A 53 -1.51 -21.71 12.34
CA GLY A 53 -0.91 -20.67 13.16
C GLY A 53 0.05 -21.18 14.24
N ARG A 54 0.45 -22.46 14.20
CA ARG A 54 1.30 -23.14 15.19
C ARG A 54 2.75 -23.33 14.75
N ALA A 55 3.10 -23.04 13.51
CA ALA A 55 4.50 -22.92 13.08
C ALA A 55 4.70 -21.61 12.32
N ALA A 56 5.82 -20.93 12.53
CA ALA A 56 6.13 -19.65 11.95
C ALA A 56 7.59 -19.54 11.50
N LEU A 57 7.80 -18.86 10.38
CA LEU A 57 9.11 -18.53 9.82
C LEU A 57 9.22 -17.01 9.69
N GLY A 58 10.23 -16.42 10.32
CA GLY A 58 10.49 -14.99 10.32
C GLY A 58 11.79 -14.63 9.62
N VAL A 59 11.79 -13.66 8.70
CA VAL A 59 13.01 -13.16 8.06
C VAL A 59 13.21 -11.69 8.40
N PHE A 60 14.36 -11.38 9.01
CA PHE A 60 14.66 -10.07 9.61
C PHE A 60 15.74 -9.28 8.88
N ASN A 61 16.53 -9.97 8.07
CA ASN A 61 17.54 -9.35 7.21
C ASN A 61 16.93 -9.02 5.85
N GLY A 62 16.91 -7.73 5.50
CA GLY A 62 16.31 -7.23 4.26
C GLY A 62 17.15 -7.49 3.01
N ASP A 63 18.40 -7.92 3.19
CA ASP A 63 19.31 -8.30 2.11
C ASP A 63 19.12 -9.76 1.67
N LEU A 64 18.34 -10.54 2.42
CA LEU A 64 18.01 -11.92 2.06
C LEU A 64 16.81 -11.98 1.12
N THR A 65 16.98 -12.70 0.02
CA THR A 65 15.88 -13.09 -0.88
C THR A 65 14.98 -14.12 -0.19
N VAL A 66 13.67 -13.94 -0.27
CA VAL A 66 12.67 -14.89 0.27
C VAL A 66 11.62 -15.14 -0.78
N CYS A 67 11.48 -16.39 -1.21
CA CYS A 67 10.54 -16.82 -2.26
C CYS A 67 9.92 -18.20 -1.95
N ASP A 68 9.07 -18.70 -2.86
CA ASP A 68 8.49 -20.05 -2.84
C ASP A 68 7.90 -20.44 -1.47
N VAL A 69 7.08 -19.53 -0.93
CA VAL A 69 6.48 -19.64 0.40
C VAL A 69 5.34 -20.65 0.37
N GLU A 70 5.50 -21.76 1.08
CA GLU A 70 4.50 -22.81 1.22
C GLU A 70 3.91 -22.83 2.64
N ARG A 71 2.58 -22.95 2.73
CA ARG A 71 1.85 -23.03 4.00
C ARG A 71 1.02 -24.32 4.02
N SER A 72 1.38 -25.23 4.92
CA SER A 72 0.68 -26.49 5.14
C SER A 72 0.18 -26.58 6.58
N VAL A 73 -0.50 -27.67 6.94
CA VAL A 73 -0.89 -27.96 8.32
C VAL A 73 0.32 -28.56 9.04
N GLY A 74 0.85 -27.85 10.03
CA GLY A 74 1.98 -28.28 10.86
C GLY A 74 3.36 -27.81 10.39
N TYR A 75 3.46 -27.16 9.22
CA TYR A 75 4.68 -26.49 8.79
C TYR A 75 4.47 -25.31 7.84
N VAL A 76 5.46 -24.43 7.84
CA VAL A 76 5.65 -23.37 6.85
C VAL A 76 7.05 -23.47 6.26
N ALA A 77 7.18 -23.31 4.96
CA ALA A 77 8.46 -23.34 4.26
C ALA A 77 8.64 -22.08 3.41
N ALA A 78 9.89 -21.62 3.28
CA ALA A 78 10.26 -20.61 2.30
C ALA A 78 11.69 -20.84 1.83
N ARG A 79 11.97 -20.53 0.57
CA ARG A 79 13.34 -20.54 0.05
C ARG A 79 14.00 -19.19 0.36
N VAL A 80 15.01 -19.23 1.23
CA VAL A 80 15.74 -18.08 1.75
C VAL A 80 17.16 -18.11 1.20
N ASN A 81 17.49 -17.15 0.33
CA ASN A 81 18.80 -17.05 -0.33
C ASN A 81 19.29 -18.37 -0.95
N GLY A 82 18.39 -19.07 -1.67
CA GLY A 82 18.66 -20.34 -2.33
C GLY A 82 18.53 -21.61 -1.48
N VAL A 83 18.31 -21.50 -0.16
CA VAL A 83 18.09 -22.65 0.74
C VAL A 83 16.64 -22.72 1.19
N THR A 84 16.00 -23.88 1.08
CA THR A 84 14.63 -24.06 1.56
C THR A 84 14.63 -24.30 3.07
N VAL A 85 13.97 -23.42 3.82
CA VAL A 85 13.88 -23.49 5.29
C VAL A 85 12.46 -23.85 5.69
N TYR A 86 12.32 -24.94 6.43
CA TYR A 86 11.06 -25.38 7.03
C TYR A 86 11.03 -25.06 8.52
N SER A 87 9.91 -24.48 8.96
CA SER A 87 9.53 -24.33 10.37
C SER A 87 8.37 -25.27 10.66
N CYS A 88 8.58 -26.21 11.58
CA CYS A 88 7.67 -27.33 11.86
C CYS A 88 7.18 -27.34 13.30
N TYR A 89 5.95 -27.79 13.51
CA TYR A 89 5.42 -28.08 14.84
C TYR A 89 4.51 -29.31 14.82
N ALA A 90 4.78 -30.25 15.71
CA ALA A 90 3.91 -31.37 16.03
C ALA A 90 3.50 -31.30 17.50
N SER A 91 2.20 -31.36 17.78
CA SER A 91 1.67 -31.25 19.14
C SER A 91 2.06 -32.47 19.99
N PRO A 92 2.33 -32.33 21.30
CA PRO A 92 2.53 -33.48 22.17
C PRO A 92 1.31 -34.39 22.21
N ASN A 93 0.10 -33.84 22.03
CA ASN A 93 -1.17 -34.59 22.05
C ASN A 93 -1.57 -35.17 20.68
N MET A 94 -0.71 -35.08 19.65
CA MET A 94 -1.02 -35.56 18.30
C MET A 94 -0.99 -37.10 18.23
N PRO A 95 -2.04 -37.79 17.75
CA PRO A 95 -1.98 -39.23 17.53
C PRO A 95 -0.86 -39.63 16.54
N LEU A 96 -0.26 -40.82 16.68
CA LEU A 96 0.85 -41.26 15.81
C LEU A 96 0.46 -41.28 14.32
N ALA A 97 -0.80 -41.63 13.99
CA ALA A 97 -1.30 -41.58 12.62
C ALA A 97 -1.30 -40.15 12.04
N GLU A 98 -1.68 -39.14 12.83
CA GLU A 98 -1.62 -37.74 12.40
C GLU A 98 -0.18 -37.23 12.26
N PHE A 99 0.72 -37.74 13.11
CA PHE A 99 2.16 -37.46 13.03
C PHE A 99 2.76 -38.01 11.74
N ARG A 100 2.47 -39.26 11.36
CA ARG A 100 2.86 -39.83 10.06
C ARG A 100 2.33 -39.01 8.89
N ALA A 101 1.06 -38.62 8.93
CA ALA A 101 0.48 -37.76 7.90
C ALA A 101 1.17 -36.38 7.80
N LEU A 102 1.69 -35.83 8.90
CA LEU A 102 2.53 -34.61 8.87
C LEU A 102 3.85 -34.87 8.14
N LEU A 103 4.53 -35.99 8.44
CA LEU A 103 5.77 -36.38 7.77
C LEU A 103 5.54 -36.62 6.27
N ASP A 104 4.47 -37.29 5.86
CA ASP A 104 4.14 -37.52 4.44
C ASP A 104 3.98 -36.20 3.66
N ARG A 105 3.32 -35.21 4.29
CA ARG A 105 3.17 -33.86 3.71
C ARG A 105 4.48 -33.08 3.65
N LEU A 106 5.36 -33.27 4.62
CA LEU A 106 6.70 -32.68 4.61
C LEU A 106 7.55 -33.33 3.52
N GLU A 107 7.54 -34.66 3.43
CA GLU A 107 8.29 -35.44 2.45
C GLU A 107 7.90 -35.07 1.02
N SER A 108 6.59 -35.02 0.75
CA SER A 108 6.05 -34.58 -0.54
C SER A 108 6.45 -33.15 -0.91
N SER A 109 6.64 -32.27 0.08
CA SER A 109 7.12 -30.90 -0.17
C SER A 109 8.61 -30.87 -0.43
N VAL A 110 9.41 -31.55 0.41
CA VAL A 110 10.88 -31.59 0.27
C VAL A 110 11.27 -32.21 -1.08
N ARG A 111 10.64 -33.32 -1.49
CA ARG A 111 10.91 -33.97 -2.79
C ARG A 111 10.56 -33.09 -3.98
N ARG A 112 9.52 -32.25 -3.87
CA ARG A 112 9.14 -31.31 -4.95
C ARG A 112 10.07 -30.10 -5.03
N LYS A 113 10.61 -29.65 -3.90
CA LYS A 113 11.48 -28.47 -3.85
C LYS A 113 12.94 -28.87 -4.11
N ALA A 114 13.41 -28.66 -5.34
CA ALA A 114 14.82 -28.86 -5.68
C ALA A 114 15.75 -27.96 -4.84
N GLY A 115 16.93 -28.49 -4.47
CA GLY A 115 18.01 -27.76 -3.81
C GLY A 115 18.25 -28.14 -2.36
N ASP A 116 19.10 -27.36 -1.70
CA ASP A 116 19.53 -27.57 -0.32
C ASP A 116 18.41 -27.21 0.69
N VAL A 117 18.27 -28.01 1.77
CA VAL A 117 17.16 -27.90 2.72
C VAL A 117 17.62 -27.85 4.19
N ILE A 118 16.91 -27.06 4.99
CA ILE A 118 16.95 -27.07 6.45
C ILE A 118 15.52 -27.34 6.98
N VAL A 119 15.34 -28.39 7.76
CA VAL A 119 14.06 -28.71 8.41
C VAL A 119 14.24 -28.58 9.92
N ALA A 120 13.57 -27.61 10.54
CA ALA A 120 13.71 -27.41 11.97
C ALA A 120 12.38 -27.06 12.64
N GLY A 121 12.25 -27.41 13.92
CA GLY A 121 11.00 -27.22 14.64
C GLY A 121 10.94 -27.99 15.95
N ASP A 122 9.74 -28.02 16.53
CA ASP A 122 9.45 -28.89 17.68
C ASP A 122 8.58 -30.04 17.20
N PHE A 123 9.16 -31.24 17.18
CA PHE A 123 8.49 -32.45 16.71
C PHE A 123 7.84 -33.24 17.86
N ASN A 124 8.12 -32.89 19.12
CA ASN A 124 7.73 -33.70 20.27
C ASN A 124 8.04 -35.19 20.06
N ALA A 125 9.23 -35.48 19.53
CA ALA A 125 9.74 -36.81 19.21
C ALA A 125 11.10 -36.99 19.88
N ARG A 126 11.33 -38.15 20.49
CA ARG A 126 12.56 -38.42 21.27
C ARG A 126 13.33 -39.55 20.61
N SER A 127 14.63 -39.37 20.39
CA SER A 127 15.49 -40.41 19.81
C SER A 127 16.94 -40.23 20.24
N ALA A 128 17.62 -41.37 20.40
CA ALA A 128 19.08 -41.41 20.54
C ALA A 128 19.79 -40.79 19.32
N ALA A 129 19.17 -40.76 18.13
CA ALA A 129 19.73 -40.16 16.91
C ALA A 129 20.07 -38.67 17.06
N TRP A 130 19.34 -37.94 17.91
CA TRP A 130 19.64 -36.56 18.31
C TRP A 130 19.98 -36.45 19.80
N ARG A 131 20.51 -37.54 20.37
CA ARG A 131 21.13 -37.61 21.71
C ARG A 131 20.15 -37.44 22.89
N ASP A 132 18.85 -37.71 22.70
CA ASP A 132 17.94 -37.87 23.85
C ASP A 132 18.23 -39.20 24.57
N SER A 133 17.92 -39.28 25.86
CA SER A 133 18.11 -40.49 26.67
C SER A 133 17.08 -41.58 26.38
N THR A 134 16.04 -41.28 25.60
CA THR A 134 14.94 -42.20 25.29
C THR A 134 14.61 -42.08 23.80
N THR A 135 14.32 -43.22 23.18
CA THR A 135 13.69 -43.27 21.85
C THR A 135 12.23 -43.64 22.00
N ASP A 136 11.33 -42.86 21.39
CA ASP A 136 9.89 -43.13 21.34
C ASP A 136 9.43 -43.44 19.90
N PRO A 137 8.21 -43.98 19.69
CA PRO A 137 7.74 -44.33 18.35
C PRO A 137 7.72 -43.15 17.37
N ARG A 138 7.52 -41.92 17.84
CA ARG A 138 7.63 -40.73 16.96
C ARG A 138 9.07 -40.46 16.56
N GLY A 139 10.02 -40.71 17.46
CA GLY A 139 11.44 -40.61 17.19
C GLY A 139 11.91 -41.58 16.11
N GLU A 140 11.37 -42.80 16.11
CA GLU A 140 11.64 -43.81 15.07
C GLU A 140 11.10 -43.35 13.70
N GLU A 141 9.85 -42.91 13.64
CA GLU A 141 9.23 -42.39 12.41
C GLU A 141 9.96 -41.16 11.86
N LEU A 142 10.34 -40.22 12.72
CA LEU A 142 11.05 -39.02 12.32
C LEU A 142 12.48 -39.32 11.84
N ALA A 143 13.16 -40.30 12.46
CA ALA A 143 14.45 -40.77 11.99
C ALA A 143 14.34 -41.44 10.61
N ALA A 144 13.36 -42.32 10.41
CA ALA A 144 13.10 -42.95 9.12
C ALA A 144 12.77 -41.92 8.02
N PHE A 145 11.98 -40.88 8.35
CA PHE A 145 11.72 -39.75 7.46
C PHE A 145 13.01 -39.01 7.05
N ALA A 146 13.90 -38.74 8.01
CA ALA A 146 15.16 -38.06 7.75
C ALA A 146 16.06 -38.91 6.82
N ASP A 147 16.19 -40.20 7.12
CA ASP A 147 16.97 -41.15 6.33
C ASP A 147 16.44 -41.29 4.90
N GLY A 148 15.12 -41.40 4.73
CA GLY A 148 14.46 -41.52 3.41
C GLY A 148 14.65 -40.30 2.50
N LEU A 149 15.06 -39.16 3.05
CA LEU A 149 15.35 -37.91 2.35
C LEU A 149 16.85 -37.55 2.32
N GLY A 150 17.72 -38.38 2.91
CA GLY A 150 19.15 -38.08 3.06
C GLY A 150 19.40 -36.81 3.89
N LEU A 151 18.56 -36.56 4.90
CA LEU A 151 18.70 -35.46 5.84
C LEU A 151 19.50 -35.91 7.07
N GLU A 152 20.46 -35.10 7.48
CA GLU A 152 21.31 -35.37 8.63
C GLU A 152 20.98 -34.44 9.80
N VAL A 153 21.13 -34.95 11.02
CA VAL A 153 20.89 -34.21 12.27
C VAL A 153 22.00 -33.19 12.50
N ALA A 154 21.65 -31.91 12.62
CA ALA A 154 22.57 -30.82 12.90
C ALA A 154 22.74 -30.52 14.40
N ASN A 155 21.97 -31.18 15.28
CA ASN A 155 22.02 -30.98 16.72
C ASN A 155 23.40 -31.37 17.30
N VAL A 156 23.99 -30.50 18.12
CA VAL A 156 25.31 -30.72 18.76
C VAL A 156 25.22 -30.53 20.28
N GLY A 157 25.85 -31.44 21.03
CA GLY A 157 25.87 -31.41 22.50
C GLY A 157 24.69 -32.16 23.14
N ASP A 158 24.64 -32.11 24.47
CA ASP A 158 23.64 -32.79 25.33
C ASP A 158 22.69 -31.78 26.01
N GLY A 159 22.66 -30.54 25.51
CA GLY A 159 21.80 -29.48 26.02
C GLY A 159 20.32 -29.79 25.80
N ARG A 160 19.55 -29.88 26.90
CA ARG A 160 18.09 -30.08 26.84
C ARG A 160 17.39 -28.90 26.19
N THR A 161 16.57 -29.15 25.17
CA THR A 161 15.80 -28.11 24.47
C THR A 161 14.49 -27.79 25.19
N PHE A 162 13.91 -28.76 25.88
CA PHE A 162 12.70 -28.61 26.70
C PHE A 162 12.99 -28.87 28.18
N THR A 163 12.40 -28.05 29.06
CA THR A 163 12.54 -28.18 30.53
C THR A 163 11.18 -28.17 31.24
N GLY A 164 10.56 -29.35 31.36
CA GLY A 164 9.31 -29.56 32.10
C GLY A 164 9.46 -29.89 33.60
N ARG A 165 8.37 -30.37 34.24
CA ARG A 165 8.33 -30.77 35.67
C ARG A 165 9.18 -32.02 35.99
N GLY A 166 9.68 -32.76 34.99
CA GLY A 166 10.50 -33.97 35.12
C GLY A 166 11.93 -33.85 34.54
N ALA A 167 12.49 -34.96 34.06
CA ALA A 167 13.70 -34.97 33.23
C ALA A 167 13.39 -34.28 31.90
N GLY A 168 14.13 -33.20 31.56
CA GLY A 168 13.90 -32.49 30.30
C GLY A 168 14.37 -33.31 29.09
N SER A 169 13.87 -32.97 27.90
CA SER A 169 14.05 -33.72 26.66
C SER A 169 14.68 -32.86 25.55
N ILE A 170 15.12 -33.53 24.48
CA ILE A 170 15.58 -32.95 23.22
C ILE A 170 14.51 -33.27 22.16
N VAL A 171 13.57 -32.34 22.00
CA VAL A 171 12.42 -32.47 21.09
C VAL A 171 12.42 -31.41 19.98
N ASP A 172 13.22 -30.35 20.17
CA ASP A 172 13.47 -29.35 19.16
C ASP A 172 14.65 -29.81 18.29
N VAL A 173 14.36 -30.24 17.05
CA VAL A 173 15.34 -30.88 16.16
C VAL A 173 15.62 -29.98 14.97
N THR A 174 16.86 -29.99 14.48
CA THR A 174 17.31 -29.34 13.25
C THR A 174 17.94 -30.39 12.34
N PHE A 175 17.37 -30.58 11.16
CA PHE A 175 17.92 -31.41 10.09
C PHE A 175 18.43 -30.55 8.95
N SER A 176 19.41 -31.05 8.21
CA SER A 176 19.91 -30.42 7.00
C SER A 176 20.30 -31.43 5.93
N SER A 177 20.17 -31.05 4.66
CA SER A 177 20.72 -31.83 3.55
C SER A 177 22.24 -31.95 3.67
N HIS A 178 22.80 -33.10 3.32
CA HIS A 178 24.24 -33.40 3.41
C HIS A 178 25.15 -32.27 2.88
N ALA A 179 24.80 -31.67 1.73
CA ALA A 179 25.58 -30.58 1.09
C ALA A 179 25.70 -29.29 1.93
N LEU A 180 24.85 -29.10 2.96
CA LEU A 180 24.89 -27.95 3.85
C LEU A 180 25.61 -28.22 5.17
N LEU A 181 25.80 -29.47 5.56
CA LEU A 181 26.23 -29.81 6.92
C LEU A 181 27.59 -29.20 7.27
N GLY A 182 28.56 -29.26 6.33
CA GLY A 182 29.88 -28.64 6.48
C GLY A 182 29.88 -27.11 6.49
N ARG A 183 28.74 -26.47 6.20
CA ARG A 183 28.55 -25.01 6.24
C ARG A 183 27.70 -24.55 7.41
N LEU A 184 27.10 -25.48 8.15
CA LEU A 184 26.38 -25.19 9.38
C LEU A 184 27.36 -25.16 10.54
N ASP A 185 27.40 -24.05 11.27
CA ASP A 185 28.24 -23.91 12.46
C ASP A 185 27.49 -23.35 13.65
N GLY A 186 28.09 -23.54 14.83
CA GLY A 186 27.67 -22.87 16.05
C GLY A 186 26.30 -23.29 16.59
N TRP A 187 25.81 -24.50 16.26
CA TRP A 187 24.58 -25.03 16.84
C TRP A 187 24.72 -25.17 18.36
N ARG A 188 23.86 -24.50 19.12
CA ARG A 188 23.86 -24.57 20.59
C ARG A 188 22.53 -24.14 21.21
N VAL A 189 22.23 -24.75 22.36
CA VAL A 189 21.11 -24.35 23.23
C VAL A 189 21.53 -23.18 24.11
N LEU A 190 20.81 -22.07 24.02
CA LEU A 190 21.13 -20.86 24.75
C LEU A 190 20.56 -20.85 26.17
N GLN A 191 21.20 -20.04 27.02
CA GLN A 191 20.90 -19.94 28.45
C GLN A 191 20.13 -18.66 28.82
N GLU A 192 19.61 -17.88 27.87
CA GLU A 192 18.79 -16.74 28.24
C GLU A 192 17.42 -17.18 28.79
N GLU A 193 16.78 -16.29 29.55
CA GLU A 193 15.37 -16.45 29.90
C GLU A 193 14.51 -15.94 28.74
N ASN A 194 13.59 -16.78 28.28
CA ASN A 194 12.64 -16.51 27.20
C ASN A 194 11.18 -16.68 27.65
N LEU A 195 10.91 -16.90 28.94
CA LEU A 195 9.57 -17.11 29.50
C LEU A 195 8.81 -18.32 28.91
N SER A 196 9.50 -19.18 28.16
CA SER A 196 9.03 -20.49 27.67
C SER A 196 9.68 -21.58 28.54
N ASP A 197 9.08 -22.77 28.52
CA ASP A 197 9.69 -24.01 29.01
C ASP A 197 10.66 -24.63 28.00
N HIS A 198 10.61 -24.19 26.74
CA HIS A 198 11.62 -24.48 25.71
C HIS A 198 12.74 -23.44 25.70
N ARG A 199 13.91 -23.84 25.20
CA ARG A 199 15.11 -23.01 25.09
C ARG A 199 15.28 -22.44 23.69
N TYR A 200 15.96 -21.30 23.62
CA TYR A 200 16.44 -20.80 22.33
C TYR A 200 17.57 -21.68 21.80
N ILE A 201 17.56 -21.92 20.50
CA ILE A 201 18.61 -22.61 19.77
C ILE A 201 19.17 -21.63 18.74
N GLU A 202 20.50 -21.50 18.69
CA GLU A 202 21.19 -20.67 17.70
C GLU A 202 22.05 -21.58 16.81
N PHE A 203 22.08 -21.31 15.51
CA PHE A 203 23.02 -21.90 14.55
C PHE A 203 23.23 -20.93 13.38
N ARG A 204 24.24 -21.17 12.53
CA ARG A 204 24.58 -20.28 11.42
C ARG A 204 24.89 -21.07 10.16
N LEU A 205 24.62 -20.45 9.01
CA LEU A 205 24.96 -20.97 7.69
C LEU A 205 26.01 -20.07 7.03
N GLN A 206 27.16 -20.63 6.67
CA GLN A 206 28.21 -19.91 5.93
C GLN A 206 27.82 -19.68 4.47
N ASP A 207 28.24 -18.53 3.94
CA ASP A 207 27.90 -18.12 2.57
C ASP A 207 28.69 -18.90 1.52
N ARG A 208 28.10 -19.10 0.34
CA ARG A 208 28.80 -19.72 -0.81
C ARG A 208 29.67 -18.74 -1.58
N ARG A 209 29.47 -17.42 -1.40
CA ARG A 209 30.15 -16.37 -2.17
C ARG A 209 30.87 -15.40 -1.24
N GLY A 210 32.16 -15.18 -1.53
CA GLY A 210 32.94 -14.11 -0.95
C GLY A 210 32.25 -12.76 -1.17
N ARG A 211 32.47 -11.84 -0.22
CA ARG A 211 31.98 -10.45 -0.27
C ARG A 211 32.19 -9.87 -1.68
N SER A 212 31.09 -9.61 -2.39
CA SER A 212 31.14 -8.71 -3.55
C SER A 212 31.42 -7.31 -3.03
N THR A 213 32.68 -6.89 -3.10
CA THR A 213 33.08 -5.49 -3.02
C THR A 213 32.53 -4.76 -4.24
N ARG A 214 31.46 -3.98 -4.04
CA ARG A 214 31.16 -2.87 -4.95
C ARG A 214 31.41 -1.57 -4.20
N TYR A 215 32.21 -0.72 -4.84
CA TYR A 215 32.54 0.63 -4.41
C TYR A 215 31.27 1.40 -3.97
N PRO A 216 31.32 2.13 -2.84
CA PRO A 216 30.17 2.86 -2.36
C PRO A 216 30.05 4.18 -3.15
N ALA A 217 29.36 4.18 -4.28
CA ALA A 217 28.53 5.34 -4.60
C ALA A 217 27.46 5.45 -3.51
N ASN A 218 27.04 6.66 -3.14
CA ASN A 218 26.01 6.88 -2.12
C ASN A 218 24.61 6.41 -2.63
N SER A 219 24.43 5.09 -2.75
CA SER A 219 23.26 4.44 -3.30
C SER A 219 21.98 4.61 -2.47
N GLY A 220 22.09 5.25 -1.30
CA GLY A 220 20.99 5.52 -0.37
C GLY A 220 20.38 6.93 -0.47
N GLY A 221 21.01 7.85 -1.22
CA GLY A 221 20.61 9.27 -1.30
C GLY A 221 20.95 10.09 -0.05
N TRP A 222 20.38 11.28 0.08
CA TRP A 222 20.73 12.27 1.14
C TRP A 222 19.62 12.53 2.15
N ALA A 223 20.00 12.84 3.39
CA ALA A 223 19.06 13.24 4.44
C ALA A 223 18.63 14.70 4.23
N VAL A 224 17.52 14.89 3.52
CA VAL A 224 16.99 16.22 3.17
C VAL A 224 16.25 16.84 4.36
N GLY A 225 17.03 17.36 5.31
CA GLY A 225 16.57 18.19 6.44
C GLY A 225 16.66 19.68 6.11
N ASN A 226 17.21 20.48 7.02
CA ASN A 226 17.58 21.88 6.77
C ASN A 226 18.72 21.91 5.74
N VAL A 227 18.37 22.09 4.47
CA VAL A 227 19.33 22.27 3.36
C VAL A 227 19.84 23.70 3.43
N ASP A 228 21.15 23.88 3.49
CA ASP A 228 21.80 25.17 3.42
C ASP A 228 22.00 25.59 1.95
N PRO A 229 21.34 26.66 1.47
CA PRO A 229 21.50 27.14 0.10
C PRO A 229 22.93 27.54 -0.26
N GLU A 230 23.73 28.03 0.70
CA GLU A 230 25.10 28.50 0.44
C GLU A 230 26.02 27.34 0.05
N TRP A 231 25.93 26.21 0.77
CA TRP A 231 26.70 25.01 0.43
C TRP A 231 26.30 24.38 -0.91
N ILE A 232 25.01 24.48 -1.28
CA ILE A 232 24.56 24.09 -2.62
C ILE A 232 25.17 25.03 -3.67
N ALA A 233 25.22 26.34 -3.42
CA ALA A 233 25.85 27.30 -4.33
C ALA A 233 27.33 27.01 -4.53
N VAL A 234 28.09 26.78 -3.46
CA VAL A 234 29.51 26.38 -3.52
C VAL A 234 29.69 25.10 -4.32
N GLY A 235 28.87 24.09 -4.07
CA GLY A 235 28.94 22.83 -4.80
C GLY A 235 28.64 22.96 -6.30
N LEU A 236 27.67 23.80 -6.68
CA LEU A 236 27.39 24.09 -8.09
C LEU A 236 28.51 24.91 -8.74
N MET A 237 29.14 25.85 -8.02
CA MET A 237 30.30 26.60 -8.53
C MET A 237 31.49 25.67 -8.82
N LEU A 238 31.77 24.72 -7.93
CA LEU A 238 32.83 23.72 -8.12
C LEU A 238 32.53 22.78 -9.31
N ALA A 239 31.26 22.40 -9.49
CA ALA A 239 30.84 21.62 -10.65
C ALA A 239 31.08 22.37 -11.96
N GLU A 240 30.68 23.65 -12.04
CA GLU A 240 30.90 24.50 -13.22
C GLU A 240 32.39 24.68 -13.53
N TRP A 241 33.26 24.72 -12.52
CA TRP A 241 34.70 24.85 -12.72
C TRP A 241 35.36 23.58 -13.27
N THR A 242 34.72 22.42 -13.09
CA THR A 242 35.22 21.12 -13.56
C THR A 242 34.57 20.66 -14.87
N ALA A 243 33.34 21.12 -15.17
CA ALA A 243 32.64 20.92 -16.43
C ALA A 243 31.56 22.02 -16.65
N PRO A 244 31.83 23.04 -17.48
CA PRO A 244 30.90 24.15 -17.71
C PRO A 244 29.64 23.70 -18.50
N LEU A 245 28.44 23.92 -17.94
CA LEU A 245 27.13 23.62 -18.57
C LEU A 245 26.80 24.54 -19.77
N ASP A 246 27.61 25.55 -19.96
CA ASP A 246 27.51 26.65 -20.93
C ASP A 246 28.47 26.51 -22.12
N ALA A 247 29.27 25.43 -22.20
CA ALA A 247 30.03 25.14 -23.42
C ALA A 247 29.06 24.99 -24.62
N GLU A 248 29.18 25.86 -25.62
CA GLU A 248 28.32 25.92 -26.83
C GLU A 248 28.25 24.59 -27.62
N HIS A 249 29.13 23.64 -27.30
CA HIS A 249 29.33 22.38 -28.02
C HIS A 249 28.67 21.16 -27.36
N LEU A 250 28.10 21.28 -26.14
CA LEU A 250 27.52 20.12 -25.46
C LEU A 250 26.20 19.68 -26.11
N GLY A 251 26.13 18.41 -26.45
CA GLY A 251 24.91 17.78 -26.94
C GLY A 251 23.83 17.66 -25.86
N PRO A 252 22.55 17.44 -26.23
CA PRO A 252 21.44 17.33 -25.27
C PRO A 252 21.63 16.28 -24.16
N GLU A 253 22.24 15.14 -24.49
CA GLU A 253 22.51 14.07 -23.52
C GLU A 253 23.63 14.48 -22.54
N GLU A 254 24.70 15.10 -23.05
CA GLU A 254 25.82 15.57 -22.23
C GLU A 254 25.38 16.68 -21.27
N ILE A 255 24.51 17.61 -21.71
CA ILE A 255 23.91 18.63 -20.84
C ILE A 255 23.16 17.98 -19.66
N ALA A 256 22.39 16.92 -19.93
CA ALA A 256 21.63 16.23 -18.90
C ALA A 256 22.55 15.49 -17.91
N GLU A 257 23.59 14.85 -18.42
CA GLU A 257 24.60 14.18 -17.61
C GLU A 257 25.36 15.17 -16.72
N GLU A 258 25.85 16.28 -17.27
CA GLU A 258 26.57 17.29 -16.49
C GLU A 258 25.67 17.95 -15.45
N LEU A 259 24.40 18.18 -15.75
CA LEU A 259 23.46 18.72 -14.77
C LEU A 259 23.24 17.75 -13.61
N GLU A 260 23.04 16.46 -13.89
CA GLU A 260 22.87 15.44 -12.85
C GLU A 260 24.16 15.25 -12.04
N ARG A 261 25.33 15.24 -12.70
CA ARG A 261 26.66 15.18 -12.06
C ARG A 261 26.88 16.36 -11.14
N GLY A 262 26.69 17.59 -11.62
CA GLY A 262 26.93 18.81 -10.86
C GLY A 262 26.00 18.96 -9.66
N VAL A 263 24.72 18.64 -9.80
CA VAL A 263 23.77 18.67 -8.67
C VAL A 263 24.04 17.55 -7.66
N THR A 264 24.47 16.37 -8.12
CA THR A 264 24.92 15.28 -7.25
C THR A 264 26.12 15.69 -6.41
N LEU A 265 27.15 16.29 -7.04
CA LEU A 265 28.32 16.82 -6.34
C LEU A 265 27.93 17.88 -5.31
N ALA A 266 27.04 18.82 -5.68
CA ALA A 266 26.54 19.82 -4.76
C ALA A 266 25.81 19.21 -3.55
N CYS A 267 25.05 18.14 -3.77
CA CYS A 267 24.40 17.39 -2.71
C CYS A 267 25.38 16.64 -1.82
N ASP A 268 26.41 16.00 -2.38
CA ASP A 268 27.44 15.29 -1.61
C ASP A 268 28.26 16.25 -0.71
N LEU A 269 28.46 17.49 -1.15
CA LEU A 269 29.11 18.54 -0.36
C LEU A 269 28.17 19.14 0.71
N ALA A 270 26.92 19.42 0.35
CA ALA A 270 25.99 20.16 1.21
C ALA A 270 25.21 19.27 2.20
N LEU A 271 25.07 17.97 1.93
CA LEU A 271 24.13 17.11 2.65
C LEU A 271 24.80 15.86 3.22
N LYS A 272 24.33 15.47 4.41
CA LYS A 272 24.71 14.17 4.98
C LYS A 272 24.11 13.04 4.15
N PRO A 273 24.89 12.02 3.79
CA PRO A 273 24.35 10.77 3.25
C PRO A 273 23.24 10.25 4.16
N LYS A 274 22.16 9.72 3.60
CA LYS A 274 21.24 8.94 4.43
C LYS A 274 22.06 7.82 5.06
N PRO A 275 21.94 7.61 6.38
CA PRO A 275 22.55 6.44 6.96
C PRO A 275 22.00 5.25 6.18
N LYS A 276 22.90 4.49 5.52
CA LYS A 276 22.59 3.11 5.13
C LYS A 276 21.98 2.51 6.38
N THR A 277 20.80 1.90 6.28
CA THR A 277 20.15 1.30 7.44
C THR A 277 21.17 0.39 8.09
N SER A 278 21.83 0.89 9.14
CA SER A 278 22.83 0.15 9.87
C SER A 278 22.09 -1.10 10.32
N SER A 279 22.70 -2.24 10.06
CA SER A 279 22.26 -3.53 10.57
C SER A 279 22.22 -3.58 12.10
N SER A 280 22.50 -2.47 12.82
CA SER A 280 22.08 -2.28 14.21
C SER A 280 20.56 -2.29 14.27
N ARG A 281 20.01 -3.49 14.35
CA ARG A 281 18.60 -3.72 14.64
C ARG A 281 18.30 -2.99 15.92
N ARG A 282 17.33 -2.07 15.88
CA ARG A 282 16.95 -1.32 17.07
C ARG A 282 16.29 -2.29 18.05
N PRO A 283 16.59 -2.21 19.36
CA PRO A 283 15.85 -2.94 20.37
C PRO A 283 14.35 -2.72 20.21
N VAL A 284 13.57 -3.68 20.66
CA VAL A 284 12.11 -3.50 20.71
C VAL A 284 11.78 -2.26 21.56
N PRO A 285 10.77 -1.46 21.20
CA PRO A 285 10.58 -0.13 21.82
C PRO A 285 10.41 -0.12 23.33
N TRP A 286 9.92 -1.23 23.90
CA TRP A 286 9.69 -1.40 25.33
C TRP A 286 10.89 -1.96 26.08
N TRP A 287 11.98 -2.34 25.40
CA TRP A 287 13.19 -2.86 26.03
C TRP A 287 14.05 -1.73 26.60
N ASN A 288 14.53 -1.90 27.84
CA ASN A 288 15.39 -0.96 28.52
C ASN A 288 16.28 -1.67 29.56
N GLN A 289 17.12 -0.88 30.24
CA GLN A 289 18.08 -1.37 31.22
C GLN A 289 17.41 -2.08 32.41
N GLU A 290 16.28 -1.58 32.93
CA GLU A 290 15.53 -2.22 34.02
C GLU A 290 15.10 -3.65 33.63
N ILE A 291 14.54 -3.82 32.42
CA ILE A 291 14.12 -5.15 31.95
C ILE A 291 15.32 -6.06 31.75
N ALA A 292 16.45 -5.54 31.26
CA ALA A 292 17.68 -6.31 31.11
C ALA A 292 18.19 -6.81 32.48
N GLU A 293 18.17 -5.97 33.51
CA GLU A 293 18.56 -6.31 34.88
C GLU A 293 17.62 -7.34 35.51
N VAL A 294 16.31 -7.16 35.36
CA VAL A 294 15.31 -8.10 35.87
C VAL A 294 15.39 -9.45 35.12
N ARG A 295 15.68 -9.45 33.82
CA ARG A 295 15.94 -10.70 33.05
C ARG A 295 17.20 -11.38 33.54
N ALA A 296 18.28 -10.64 33.79
CA ALA A 296 19.52 -11.19 34.33
C ALA A 296 19.31 -11.78 35.74
N ALA A 297 18.55 -11.12 36.61
CA ALA A 297 18.16 -11.65 37.92
C ALA A 297 17.36 -12.95 37.78
N CYS A 298 16.39 -13.00 36.86
CA CYS A 298 15.61 -14.19 36.58
C CYS A 298 16.49 -15.36 36.10
N VAL A 299 17.46 -15.10 35.22
CA VAL A 299 18.46 -16.10 34.78
C VAL A 299 19.31 -16.60 35.95
N ARG A 300 19.77 -15.72 36.85
CA ARG A 300 20.53 -16.11 38.06
C ARG A 300 19.70 -17.03 38.96
N SER A 301 18.45 -16.67 39.26
CA SER A 301 17.54 -17.50 40.06
C SER A 301 17.29 -18.86 39.40
N ARG A 302 17.13 -18.90 38.08
CA ARG A 302 16.96 -20.15 37.33
C ARG A 302 18.20 -21.06 37.43
N ARG A 303 19.40 -20.50 37.32
CA ARG A 303 20.66 -21.25 37.47
C ARG A 303 20.81 -21.79 38.89
N ALA A 304 20.45 -21.00 39.90
CA ALA A 304 20.42 -21.45 41.30
C ALA A 304 19.44 -22.61 41.49
N PHE A 305 18.21 -22.48 41.01
CA PHE A 305 17.20 -23.54 41.03
C PHE A 305 17.67 -24.81 40.32
N THR A 306 18.26 -24.70 39.12
CA THR A 306 18.75 -25.85 38.37
C THR A 306 19.87 -26.59 39.11
N ARG A 307 20.78 -25.86 39.78
CA ARG A 307 21.86 -26.44 40.60
C ARG A 307 21.33 -27.09 41.88
N ALA A 308 20.37 -26.46 42.55
CA ALA A 308 19.71 -27.03 43.73
C ALA A 308 18.98 -28.33 43.36
N ARG A 309 18.21 -28.33 42.27
CA ARG A 309 17.45 -29.49 41.78
C ARG A 309 18.33 -30.69 41.46
N ARG A 310 19.53 -30.48 40.91
CA ARG A 310 20.51 -31.54 40.65
C ARG A 310 21.03 -32.20 41.93
N ARG A 311 20.96 -31.51 43.07
CA ARG A 311 21.39 -31.99 44.40
C ARG A 311 20.23 -32.59 45.22
N GLY A 312 19.04 -32.77 44.64
CA GLY A 312 17.86 -33.28 45.35
C GLY A 312 17.18 -32.28 46.28
N GLN A 313 17.55 -30.99 46.22
CA GLN A 313 16.95 -29.88 46.97
C GLN A 313 16.33 -28.87 45.97
N GLY A 314 15.63 -27.82 46.44
CA GLY A 314 15.31 -26.69 45.54
C GLY A 314 13.91 -26.09 45.61
N GLU A 315 13.09 -26.42 46.62
CA GLU A 315 11.77 -25.80 46.78
C GLU A 315 11.86 -24.29 47.01
N ALA A 316 12.80 -23.83 47.85
CA ALA A 316 13.04 -22.41 48.09
C ALA A 316 13.50 -21.68 46.82
N GLU A 317 14.46 -22.24 46.08
CA GLU A 317 14.94 -21.67 44.82
C GLU A 317 13.88 -21.69 43.71
N ALA A 318 12.96 -22.66 43.73
CA ALA A 318 11.82 -22.70 42.80
C ALA A 318 10.87 -21.52 43.03
N VAL A 319 10.58 -21.19 44.29
CA VAL A 319 9.77 -20.02 44.67
C VAL A 319 10.46 -18.73 44.21
N LEU A 320 11.76 -18.58 44.50
CA LEU A 320 12.55 -17.41 44.06
C LEU A 320 12.60 -17.26 42.54
N TYR A 321 12.71 -18.36 41.78
CA TYR A 321 12.65 -18.31 40.32
C TYR A 321 11.27 -17.90 39.82
N LYS A 322 10.19 -18.41 40.42
CA LYS A 322 8.80 -18.04 40.08
C LYS A 322 8.53 -16.56 40.35
N GLU A 323 9.00 -16.04 41.48
CA GLU A 323 8.94 -14.61 41.84
C GLU A 323 9.67 -13.76 40.79
N ALA A 324 10.92 -14.10 40.46
CA ALA A 324 11.71 -13.38 39.48
C ALA A 324 11.06 -13.39 38.08
N ARG A 325 10.43 -14.50 37.68
CA ARG A 325 9.69 -14.62 36.42
C ARG A 325 8.43 -13.73 36.39
N LYS A 326 7.73 -13.59 37.53
CA LYS A 326 6.58 -12.68 37.68
C LYS A 326 7.02 -11.21 37.60
N THR A 327 8.15 -10.87 38.20
CA THR A 327 8.74 -9.52 38.14
C THR A 327 9.12 -9.15 36.71
N LEU A 328 9.77 -10.07 35.97
CA LEU A 328 10.11 -9.87 34.56
C LEU A 328 8.87 -9.61 33.70
N ASN A 329 7.83 -10.46 33.83
CA ASN A 329 6.57 -10.27 33.11
C ASN A 329 5.90 -8.92 33.43
N SER A 330 5.90 -8.52 34.69
CA SER A 330 5.30 -7.26 35.16
C SER A 330 6.04 -6.05 34.61
N ALA A 331 7.38 -6.08 34.61
CA ALA A 331 8.21 -5.02 34.04
C ALA A 331 7.98 -4.85 32.52
N ILE A 332 7.96 -5.96 31.77
CA ILE A 332 7.67 -5.95 30.33
C ILE A 332 6.28 -5.35 30.05
N ARG A 333 5.25 -5.79 30.79
CA ARG A 333 3.89 -5.27 30.61
C ARG A 333 3.81 -3.76 30.87
N ARG A 334 4.37 -3.30 32.00
CA ARG A 334 4.38 -1.90 32.41
C ARG A 334 5.04 -1.01 31.36
N HIS A 335 6.21 -1.40 30.86
CA HIS A 335 6.94 -0.62 29.85
C HIS A 335 6.25 -0.65 28.49
N LYS A 336 5.60 -1.76 28.10
CA LYS A 336 4.76 -1.78 26.89
C LYS A 336 3.59 -0.82 26.95
N GLU A 337 2.90 -0.78 28.10
CA GLU A 337 1.80 0.16 28.34
C GLU A 337 2.29 1.60 28.28
N LYS A 338 3.42 1.90 28.92
CA LYS A 338 4.06 3.22 28.86
C LYS A 338 4.44 3.61 27.42
N CYS A 339 5.12 2.74 26.67
CA CYS A 339 5.47 3.00 25.28
C CYS A 339 4.25 3.23 24.40
N TRP A 340 3.15 2.49 24.62
CA TRP A 340 1.90 2.72 23.89
C TRP A 340 1.26 4.05 24.26
N ALA A 341 1.26 4.43 25.55
CA ALA A 341 0.75 5.71 26.01
C ALA A 341 1.55 6.88 25.40
N ASP A 342 2.89 6.79 25.38
CA ASP A 342 3.76 7.79 24.75
C ASP A 342 3.51 7.89 23.23
N LEU A 343 3.31 6.74 22.57
CA LEU A 343 2.95 6.68 21.16
C LEU A 343 1.59 7.37 20.91
N VAL A 344 0.59 7.12 21.74
CA VAL A 344 -0.72 7.78 21.65
C VAL A 344 -0.60 9.28 21.91
N LYS A 345 0.22 9.72 22.87
CA LYS A 345 0.48 11.14 23.14
C LYS A 345 1.12 11.85 21.93
N SER A 346 1.98 11.16 21.18
CA SER A 346 2.60 11.72 19.97
C SER A 346 1.61 12.08 18.85
N VAL A 347 0.38 11.52 18.88
CA VAL A 347 -0.70 11.84 17.93
C VAL A 347 -1.09 13.32 18.00
N ASP A 348 -0.91 13.99 19.15
CA ASP A 348 -1.22 15.42 19.25
C ASP A 348 -0.31 16.30 18.37
N GLY A 349 0.97 15.90 18.24
CA GLY A 349 1.96 16.54 17.39
C GLY A 349 1.91 16.07 15.93
N ASP A 350 1.78 14.76 15.70
CA ASP A 350 1.71 14.18 14.35
C ASP A 350 0.59 13.12 14.25
N PRO A 351 -0.64 13.53 13.87
CA PRO A 351 -1.78 12.62 13.74
C PRO A 351 -1.60 11.53 12.68
N TRP A 352 -0.73 11.75 11.70
CA TRP A 352 -0.51 10.84 10.56
C TRP A 352 0.80 10.06 10.67
N GLY A 353 1.48 10.19 11.82
CA GLY A 353 2.78 9.62 12.09
C GLY A 353 2.79 8.11 12.32
N LYS A 354 3.81 7.67 13.04
CA LYS A 354 4.02 6.25 13.40
C LYS A 354 2.78 5.59 14.05
N PRO A 355 2.05 6.21 14.99
CA PRO A 355 0.88 5.59 15.62
C PRO A 355 -0.21 5.24 14.60
N TYR A 356 -0.54 6.20 13.73
CA TYR A 356 -1.51 6.01 12.64
C TYR A 356 -1.07 4.92 11.68
N LYS A 357 0.19 4.95 11.23
CA LYS A 357 0.74 3.93 10.32
C LYS A 357 0.71 2.52 10.92
N ILE A 358 0.90 2.37 12.24
CA ILE A 358 0.79 1.09 12.93
C ILE A 358 -0.66 0.59 12.91
N VAL A 359 -1.62 1.38 13.41
CA VAL A 359 -3.01 0.91 13.52
C VAL A 359 -3.68 0.73 12.17
N MET A 360 -3.29 1.51 11.17
CA MET A 360 -3.78 1.42 9.79
C MET A 360 -2.98 0.43 8.92
N ARG A 361 -1.98 -0.27 9.49
CA ARG A 361 -1.13 -1.25 8.79
C ARG A 361 -0.46 -0.68 7.52
N ARG A 362 0.04 0.55 7.60
CA ARG A 362 0.71 1.27 6.51
C ARG A 362 2.24 1.27 6.60
N LEU A 363 2.81 0.48 7.51
CA LEU A 363 4.25 0.24 7.54
C LEU A 363 4.58 -0.77 6.45
N GLN A 364 5.33 -0.35 5.43
CA GLN A 364 5.70 -1.20 4.31
C GLN A 364 6.87 -2.13 4.69
N GLY A 365 6.79 -3.38 4.26
CA GLY A 365 7.94 -4.30 4.23
C GLY A 365 8.87 -4.00 3.04
N PRO A 366 9.96 -4.78 2.85
CA PRO A 366 10.82 -4.65 1.68
C PRO A 366 10.02 -4.75 0.37
N PRO A 367 10.44 -4.06 -0.71
CA PRO A 367 9.77 -4.05 -2.01
C PRO A 367 9.52 -5.46 -2.55
N ALA A 368 8.45 -5.64 -3.33
CA ALA A 368 8.11 -6.95 -3.91
C ALA A 368 9.22 -7.58 -4.76
N PRO A 369 10.01 -6.83 -5.57
CA PRO A 369 11.14 -7.40 -6.31
C PRO A 369 12.22 -8.05 -5.43
N ASN A 370 12.35 -7.63 -4.16
CA ASN A 370 13.30 -8.23 -3.22
C ASN A 370 12.85 -9.62 -2.71
N ARG A 371 11.63 -10.03 -3.06
CA ARG A 371 10.97 -11.27 -2.61
C ARG A 371 10.66 -12.22 -3.76
N MET A 372 11.20 -11.97 -4.95
CA MET A 372 11.00 -12.81 -6.14
C MET A 372 12.33 -13.42 -6.56
N GLU A 373 12.27 -14.65 -7.07
CA GLU A 373 13.39 -15.23 -7.80
C GLU A 373 13.61 -14.49 -9.12
N PRO A 374 14.86 -14.45 -9.64
CA PRO A 374 15.18 -13.74 -10.87
C PRO A 374 14.31 -14.12 -12.07
N ASP A 375 14.03 -15.41 -12.27
CA ASP A 375 13.27 -15.90 -13.43
C ASP A 375 11.80 -15.48 -13.34
N THR A 376 11.16 -15.69 -12.18
CA THR A 376 9.78 -15.22 -11.94
C THR A 376 9.68 -13.70 -12.05
N LEU A 377 10.70 -12.96 -11.61
CA LEU A 377 10.74 -11.52 -11.78
C LEU A 377 10.80 -11.15 -13.27
N SER A 378 11.59 -11.86 -14.07
CA SER A 378 11.63 -11.65 -15.53
C SER A 378 10.24 -11.86 -16.13
N GLU A 379 9.61 -13.02 -15.87
CA GLU A 379 8.27 -13.35 -16.37
C GLU A 379 7.21 -12.30 -15.97
N VAL A 380 7.25 -11.83 -14.72
CA VAL A 380 6.36 -10.77 -14.24
C VAL A 380 6.57 -9.48 -15.01
N VAL A 381 7.82 -9.11 -15.27
CA VAL A 381 8.16 -7.88 -16.00
C VAL A 381 7.82 -8.04 -17.49
N ASP A 382 8.05 -9.21 -18.09
CA ASP A 382 7.66 -9.56 -19.46
C ASP A 382 6.16 -9.42 -19.67
N GLY A 383 5.36 -9.96 -18.77
CA GLY A 383 3.90 -9.81 -18.84
C GLY A 383 3.39 -8.40 -18.55
N LEU A 384 4.19 -7.53 -17.93
CA LEU A 384 3.80 -6.14 -17.60
C LEU A 384 4.26 -5.13 -18.65
N PHE A 385 5.31 -5.40 -19.41
CA PHE A 385 5.89 -4.51 -20.41
C PHE A 385 5.99 -5.25 -21.75
N PRO A 386 4.90 -5.25 -22.55
CA PRO A 386 4.87 -5.94 -23.83
C PRO A 386 5.85 -5.31 -24.81
N GLU A 387 6.32 -6.12 -25.76
CA GLU A 387 7.20 -5.66 -26.83
C GLU A 387 6.38 -5.23 -28.05
N HIS A 388 6.59 -3.99 -28.49
CA HIS A 388 6.07 -3.46 -29.74
C HIS A 388 7.24 -3.18 -30.70
N PRO A 389 6.99 -3.10 -32.02
CA PRO A 389 8.02 -2.69 -32.97
C PRO A 389 8.65 -1.35 -32.56
N PRO A 390 10.00 -1.24 -32.56
CA PRO A 390 10.67 -0.02 -32.15
C PRO A 390 10.31 1.12 -33.11
N LEU A 391 10.26 2.34 -32.58
CA LEU A 391 10.16 3.54 -33.41
C LEU A 391 11.41 3.63 -34.30
N ILE A 392 11.21 3.76 -35.62
CA ILE A 392 12.31 3.97 -36.56
C ILE A 392 13.05 5.27 -36.19
N ARG A 393 14.38 5.19 -36.09
CA ARG A 393 15.24 6.33 -35.78
C ARG A 393 15.27 7.33 -36.95
N GLY A 394 15.07 8.61 -36.64
CA GLY A 394 15.13 9.72 -37.60
C GLY A 394 14.30 10.92 -37.14
N ASN A 395 14.76 12.14 -37.44
CA ASN A 395 14.00 13.38 -37.26
C ASN A 395 13.26 13.71 -38.57
N PRO A 396 11.96 13.40 -38.70
CA PRO A 396 11.21 13.69 -39.93
C PRO A 396 10.84 15.18 -40.05
N PHE A 397 11.13 16.00 -39.04
CA PHE A 397 10.61 17.36 -38.94
C PHE A 397 11.62 18.46 -39.29
N GLY A 398 12.90 18.13 -39.53
CA GLY A 398 13.93 19.13 -39.85
C GLY A 398 14.07 20.24 -38.79
N ASP A 399 14.54 21.41 -39.23
CA ASP A 399 14.55 22.65 -38.44
C ASP A 399 13.14 23.26 -38.43
N VAL A 400 12.63 23.51 -37.23
CA VAL A 400 11.28 24.04 -37.00
C VAL A 400 11.40 25.18 -36.00
N GLU A 401 10.63 26.24 -36.19
CA GLU A 401 10.50 27.30 -35.20
C GLU A 401 10.07 26.74 -33.84
N VAL A 402 10.78 27.13 -32.79
CA VAL A 402 10.56 26.64 -31.42
C VAL A 402 10.22 27.79 -30.50
N GLN A 403 9.04 27.70 -29.89
CA GLN A 403 8.64 28.62 -28.84
C GLN A 403 9.29 28.22 -27.51
N ASN A 404 10.25 29.02 -27.04
CA ASN A 404 10.93 28.77 -25.77
C ASN A 404 9.98 28.85 -24.57
N PHE A 405 10.33 28.13 -23.51
CA PHE A 405 9.76 28.32 -22.18
C PHE A 405 10.27 29.61 -21.56
N SER A 406 9.37 30.38 -20.95
CA SER A 406 9.72 31.57 -20.16
C SER A 406 10.31 31.20 -18.79
N ALA A 407 11.04 32.12 -18.18
CA ALA A 407 11.59 31.91 -16.84
C ALA A 407 10.48 31.73 -15.78
N GLU A 408 9.34 32.39 -15.97
CA GLU A 408 8.16 32.33 -15.11
C GLU A 408 7.49 30.96 -15.19
N GLU A 409 7.34 30.39 -16.39
CA GLU A 409 6.80 29.05 -16.60
C GLU A 409 7.63 27.99 -15.85
N VAL A 410 8.95 28.06 -16.00
CA VAL A 410 9.89 27.16 -15.32
C VAL A 410 9.83 27.34 -13.81
N THR A 411 9.82 28.58 -13.33
CA THR A 411 9.72 28.90 -11.89
C THR A 411 8.44 28.35 -11.28
N ALA A 412 7.30 28.49 -11.97
CA ALA A 412 6.02 27.95 -11.51
C ALA A 412 6.05 26.42 -11.37
N VAL A 413 6.67 25.72 -12.33
CA VAL A 413 6.85 24.26 -12.28
C VAL A 413 7.77 23.87 -11.12
N VAL A 414 8.93 24.51 -10.97
CA VAL A 414 9.87 24.21 -9.88
C VAL A 414 9.21 24.38 -8.51
N ASN A 415 8.48 25.48 -8.30
CA ASN A 415 7.77 25.73 -7.03
C ASN A 415 6.70 24.66 -6.74
N LYS A 416 5.98 24.20 -7.76
CA LYS A 416 5.00 23.10 -7.65
C LYS A 416 5.66 21.78 -7.24
N PHE A 417 6.91 21.53 -7.65
CA PHE A 417 7.65 20.32 -7.30
C PHE A 417 8.34 20.43 -5.94
N LYS A 418 8.94 21.57 -5.59
CA LYS A 418 9.59 21.81 -4.28
C LYS A 418 8.66 21.52 -3.09
N ALA A 419 7.36 21.79 -3.23
CA ALA A 419 6.35 21.53 -2.21
C ALA A 419 6.03 20.03 -2.02
N ARG A 420 6.52 19.14 -2.89
CA ARG A 420 6.22 17.70 -2.86
C ARG A 420 7.29 16.92 -2.11
N ASN A 421 6.88 16.09 -1.16
CA ASN A 421 7.75 15.15 -0.47
C ASN A 421 7.57 13.73 -1.04
N LYS A 422 7.96 13.54 -2.31
CA LYS A 422 7.84 12.25 -3.02
C LYS A 422 9.19 11.53 -3.11
N ALA A 423 9.16 10.22 -3.36
CA ALA A 423 10.38 9.44 -3.58
C ALA A 423 11.07 9.86 -4.89
N PRO A 424 12.40 10.06 -4.90
CA PRO A 424 13.16 10.44 -6.08
C PRO A 424 13.30 9.27 -7.08
N GLY A 425 13.78 9.59 -8.28
CA GLY A 425 14.08 8.62 -9.33
C GLY A 425 15.40 7.89 -9.14
N PRO A 426 15.96 7.29 -10.22
CA PRO A 426 17.30 6.71 -10.26
C PRO A 426 18.41 7.60 -9.69
N ASP A 427 18.34 8.91 -9.93
CA ASP A 427 19.30 9.93 -9.46
C ASP A 427 19.37 10.06 -7.93
N ASN A 428 18.33 9.63 -7.22
CA ASN A 428 18.11 9.86 -5.80
C ASN A 428 18.06 11.35 -5.36
N ILE A 429 17.97 12.30 -6.30
CA ILE A 429 17.91 13.75 -6.03
C ILE A 429 16.47 14.17 -5.74
N PRO A 430 16.12 14.62 -4.53
CA PRO A 430 14.73 14.95 -4.21
C PRO A 430 14.28 16.29 -4.82
N SER A 431 13.01 16.39 -5.22
CA SER A 431 12.36 17.62 -5.75
C SER A 431 12.70 18.92 -5.01
N ARG A 432 12.88 18.86 -3.68
CA ARG A 432 13.22 20.04 -2.86
C ARG A 432 14.58 20.65 -3.23
N ILE A 433 15.55 19.83 -3.64
CA ILE A 433 16.89 20.27 -4.04
C ILE A 433 16.83 21.11 -5.30
N TRP A 434 16.05 20.70 -6.30
CA TRP A 434 15.83 21.49 -7.52
C TRP A 434 15.24 22.87 -7.21
N GLY A 435 14.41 22.99 -6.17
CA GLY A 435 13.90 24.26 -5.68
C GLY A 435 14.88 25.12 -4.86
N VAL A 436 16.04 24.58 -4.49
CA VAL A 436 17.19 25.34 -3.95
C VAL A 436 18.13 25.71 -5.09
N VAL A 437 18.45 24.76 -5.99
CA VAL A 437 19.24 25.00 -7.22
C VAL A 437 18.66 26.16 -8.01
N HIS A 438 17.34 26.17 -8.26
CA HIS A 438 16.67 27.26 -8.98
C HIS A 438 16.69 28.60 -8.22
N ALA A 439 16.72 28.58 -6.89
CA ALA A 439 16.80 29.80 -6.11
C ALA A 439 18.21 30.42 -6.14
N VAL A 440 19.24 29.58 -6.21
CA VAL A 440 20.64 29.98 -6.30
C VAL A 440 21.03 30.39 -7.72
N ARG A 441 20.60 29.62 -8.73
CA ARG A 441 20.85 29.84 -10.16
C ARG A 441 19.55 29.80 -10.97
N PRO A 442 18.77 30.90 -10.99
CA PRO A 442 17.43 30.92 -11.62
C PRO A 442 17.44 30.78 -13.13
N THR A 443 18.55 31.07 -13.80
CA THR A 443 18.69 30.98 -15.27
C THR A 443 19.11 29.59 -15.76
N LEU A 444 19.63 28.74 -14.87
CA LEU A 444 20.19 27.43 -15.23
C LEU A 444 19.14 26.49 -15.83
N LEU A 445 18.05 26.23 -15.10
CA LEU A 445 17.01 25.30 -15.54
C LEU A 445 16.27 25.80 -16.81
N PRO A 446 15.88 27.09 -16.92
CA PRO A 446 15.33 27.62 -18.17
C PRO A 446 16.27 27.46 -19.36
N GLY A 447 17.58 27.74 -19.18
CA GLY A 447 18.58 27.58 -20.22
C GLY A 447 18.67 26.13 -20.71
N VAL A 448 18.77 25.17 -19.78
CA VAL A 448 18.83 23.74 -20.09
C VAL A 448 17.55 23.28 -20.81
N PHE A 449 16.37 23.57 -20.27
CA PHE A 449 15.12 23.12 -20.88
C PHE A 449 14.91 23.68 -22.29
N ASN A 450 15.27 24.94 -22.52
CA ASN A 450 15.16 25.55 -23.85
C ASN A 450 16.18 24.99 -24.85
N LYS A 451 17.41 24.70 -24.43
CA LYS A 451 18.39 24.00 -25.27
C LYS A 451 17.86 22.63 -25.70
N LEU A 452 17.33 21.85 -24.76
CA LEU A 452 16.72 20.53 -25.04
C LEU A 452 15.50 20.62 -25.97
N LEU A 453 14.63 21.62 -25.74
CA LEU A 453 13.44 21.87 -26.55
C LEU A 453 13.80 22.20 -28.01
N ARG A 454 14.75 23.11 -28.22
CA ARG A 454 15.26 23.47 -29.55
C ARG A 454 15.83 22.26 -30.27
N ALA A 455 16.70 21.51 -29.58
CA ALA A 455 17.27 20.26 -30.10
C ALA A 455 16.23 19.14 -30.31
N GLY A 456 15.00 19.26 -29.79
CA GLY A 456 13.98 18.23 -29.94
C GLY A 456 14.28 16.95 -29.18
N THR A 457 15.16 17.00 -28.17
CA THR A 457 15.70 15.81 -27.52
C THR A 457 15.29 15.76 -26.06
N PHE A 458 14.63 14.67 -25.68
CA PHE A 458 14.35 14.33 -24.29
C PHE A 458 15.42 13.35 -23.79
N PRO A 459 16.27 13.76 -22.83
CA PRO A 459 17.45 12.97 -22.45
C PRO A 459 17.15 11.54 -22.01
N ALA A 460 17.92 10.57 -22.52
CA ALA A 460 17.87 9.16 -22.13
C ALA A 460 18.00 8.98 -20.63
N LEU A 461 18.90 9.74 -20.00
CA LEU A 461 19.12 9.77 -18.55
C LEU A 461 17.82 9.98 -17.76
N TRP A 462 16.96 10.88 -18.23
CA TRP A 462 15.71 11.26 -17.56
C TRP A 462 14.53 10.37 -17.94
N LYS A 463 14.65 9.57 -19.01
CA LYS A 463 13.67 8.54 -19.41
C LYS A 463 13.77 7.28 -18.58
N ARG A 464 14.90 7.04 -17.89
CA ARG A 464 15.15 5.85 -17.07
C ARG A 464 14.21 5.80 -15.86
N GLY A 465 13.47 4.70 -15.71
CA GLY A 465 12.55 4.50 -14.58
C GLY A 465 13.02 3.42 -13.62
N ARG A 466 13.09 3.71 -12.32
CA ARG A 466 13.28 2.66 -11.30
C ARG A 466 11.94 1.96 -11.05
N LEU A 467 11.87 0.66 -11.35
CA LEU A 467 10.64 -0.12 -11.22
C LEU A 467 10.36 -0.46 -9.76
N ALA A 468 9.16 -0.14 -9.30
CA ALA A 468 8.60 -0.56 -8.03
C ALA A 468 7.29 -1.32 -8.25
N LEU A 469 7.30 -2.62 -7.95
CA LEU A 469 6.11 -3.47 -8.07
C LEU A 469 5.25 -3.36 -6.80
N VAL A 470 4.06 -2.77 -6.92
CA VAL A 470 3.08 -2.67 -5.83
C VAL A 470 2.05 -3.77 -5.95
N ARG A 471 1.93 -4.61 -4.91
CA ARG A 471 1.01 -5.75 -4.89
C ARG A 471 -0.47 -5.31 -4.88
N LYS A 472 -1.28 -5.95 -5.72
CA LYS A 472 -2.74 -5.98 -5.65
C LYS A 472 -3.10 -7.12 -4.69
N GLY A 473 -3.64 -6.79 -3.53
CA GLY A 473 -3.63 -7.66 -2.33
C GLY A 473 -4.13 -9.09 -2.54
N ASP A 474 -5.18 -9.26 -3.33
CA ASP A 474 -6.01 -10.47 -3.30
C ASP A 474 -5.55 -11.55 -4.29
N LYS A 475 -4.49 -11.29 -5.05
CA LYS A 475 -4.03 -12.16 -6.15
C LYS A 475 -2.79 -13.00 -5.78
N PRO A 476 -2.59 -14.17 -6.44
CA PRO A 476 -1.40 -15.01 -6.27
C PRO A 476 -0.09 -14.24 -6.52
N GLU A 477 0.95 -14.53 -5.75
CA GLU A 477 2.28 -13.96 -5.99
C GLU A 477 2.91 -14.58 -7.25
N GLY A 478 3.82 -13.86 -7.91
CA GLY A 478 4.51 -14.33 -9.12
C GLY A 478 3.75 -14.16 -10.44
N VAL A 479 2.51 -13.69 -10.42
CA VAL A 479 1.72 -13.45 -11.66
C VAL A 479 1.74 -11.95 -12.03
N PRO A 480 1.99 -11.55 -13.29
CA PRO A 480 2.00 -10.15 -13.74
C PRO A 480 0.77 -9.34 -13.27
N SER A 481 -0.42 -9.93 -13.42
CA SER A 481 -1.69 -9.27 -13.11
C SER A 481 -1.89 -8.91 -11.62
N SER A 482 -1.02 -9.44 -10.74
CA SER A 482 -0.98 -9.21 -9.29
C SER A 482 -0.21 -7.96 -8.89
N TYR A 483 0.47 -7.29 -9.83
CA TYR A 483 1.30 -6.13 -9.52
C TYR A 483 0.83 -4.87 -10.29
N ARG A 484 1.12 -3.70 -9.73
CA ARG A 484 1.12 -2.42 -10.44
C ARG A 484 2.58 -2.00 -10.61
N PRO A 485 3.09 -1.86 -11.85
CA PRO A 485 4.46 -1.42 -12.09
C PRO A 485 4.54 0.11 -11.99
N LEU A 486 5.00 0.63 -10.86
CA LEU A 486 5.31 2.05 -10.72
C LEU A 486 6.72 2.33 -11.23
N CYS A 487 6.86 3.29 -12.13
CA CYS A 487 8.14 3.76 -12.64
C CYS A 487 8.51 5.08 -11.95
N LEU A 488 9.48 5.02 -11.03
CA LEU A 488 10.02 6.23 -10.41
C LEU A 488 10.99 6.89 -11.39
N LEU A 489 10.58 8.04 -11.96
CA LEU A 489 11.39 8.85 -12.87
C LEU A 489 12.14 9.95 -12.10
N ASN A 490 13.22 10.49 -12.68
CA ASN A 490 13.95 11.64 -12.14
C ASN A 490 13.04 12.88 -12.08
N ASP A 491 13.16 13.68 -11.02
CA ASP A 491 12.27 14.82 -10.81
C ASP A 491 12.52 15.94 -11.83
N ILE A 492 13.76 16.12 -12.30
CA ILE A 492 14.10 17.07 -13.36
C ILE A 492 13.40 16.73 -14.68
N GLY A 493 13.37 15.45 -15.07
CA GLY A 493 12.63 14.98 -16.25
C GLY A 493 11.13 15.24 -16.12
N LYS A 494 10.54 15.01 -14.93
CA LYS A 494 9.13 15.31 -14.67
C LYS A 494 8.81 16.81 -14.73
N MET A 495 9.76 17.68 -14.46
CA MET A 495 9.58 19.13 -14.64
C MET A 495 9.50 19.48 -16.12
N LEU A 496 10.38 18.93 -16.96
CA LEU A 496 10.29 19.09 -18.41
C LEU A 496 8.97 18.50 -18.96
N GLU A 497 8.56 17.31 -18.49
CA GLU A 497 7.24 16.75 -18.83
C GLU A 497 6.10 17.70 -18.46
N ALA A 498 6.16 18.36 -17.30
CA ALA A 498 5.13 19.28 -16.85
C ALA A 498 5.02 20.52 -17.75
N LEU A 499 6.14 21.03 -18.26
CA LEU A 499 6.17 22.13 -19.24
C LEU A 499 5.54 21.67 -20.57
N LEU A 500 5.90 20.48 -21.06
CA LEU A 500 5.32 19.91 -22.28
C LEU A 500 3.82 19.67 -22.14
N VAL A 501 3.34 19.21 -20.98
CA VAL A 501 1.91 19.04 -20.70
C VAL A 501 1.16 20.35 -20.82
N THR A 502 1.69 21.46 -20.29
CA THR A 502 1.07 22.78 -20.42
C THR A 502 0.92 23.15 -21.90
N ARG A 503 2.02 23.09 -22.68
CA ARG A 503 1.99 23.44 -24.11
C ARG A 503 1.06 22.57 -24.94
N LEU A 504 1.04 21.27 -24.68
CA LEU A 504 0.11 20.35 -25.36
C LEU A 504 -1.35 20.62 -24.96
N GLN A 505 -1.62 20.97 -23.71
CA GLN A 505 -2.98 21.31 -23.27
C GLN A 505 -3.49 22.62 -23.88
N ASP A 506 -2.62 23.61 -24.03
CA ASP A 506 -2.95 24.87 -24.68
C ASP A 506 -3.32 24.61 -26.15
N HIS A 507 -2.46 23.90 -26.89
CA HIS A 507 -2.75 23.47 -28.28
C HIS A 507 -4.05 22.69 -28.40
N LEU A 508 -4.25 21.67 -27.55
CA LEU A 508 -5.49 20.88 -27.55
C LEU A 508 -6.73 21.75 -27.35
N THR A 509 -6.63 22.82 -26.56
CA THR A 509 -7.76 23.72 -26.33
C THR A 509 -8.10 24.53 -27.59
N GLU A 510 -7.10 24.87 -28.40
CA GLU A 510 -7.26 25.61 -29.66
C GLU A 510 -7.90 24.74 -30.76
N VAL A 511 -7.48 23.47 -30.91
CA VAL A 511 -7.95 22.58 -31.99
C VAL A 511 -9.24 21.80 -31.67
N GLY A 512 -10.01 22.23 -30.66
CA GLY A 512 -11.32 21.64 -30.33
C GLY A 512 -11.32 20.55 -29.25
N GLY A 513 -10.17 20.24 -28.64
CA GLY A 513 -10.06 19.47 -27.41
C GLY A 513 -10.31 17.96 -27.54
N ILE A 514 -10.16 17.29 -26.39
CA ILE A 514 -10.47 15.87 -26.20
C ILE A 514 -11.98 15.72 -25.97
N SER A 515 -12.57 14.64 -26.49
CA SER A 515 -13.98 14.29 -26.38
C SER A 515 -14.53 14.46 -24.96
N ASP A 516 -15.75 14.99 -24.87
CA ASP A 516 -16.49 15.12 -23.61
C ASP A 516 -16.87 13.78 -22.98
N GLY A 517 -16.74 12.68 -23.73
CA GLY A 517 -16.84 11.33 -23.20
C GLY A 517 -15.65 10.92 -22.32
N GLN A 518 -14.51 11.63 -22.36
CA GLN A 518 -13.37 11.37 -21.48
C GLN A 518 -13.45 12.21 -20.21
N PHE A 519 -13.44 11.56 -19.05
CA PHE A 519 -13.48 12.18 -17.72
C PHE A 519 -12.17 12.00 -16.94
N GLY A 520 -11.39 10.97 -17.25
CA GLY A 520 -10.13 10.65 -16.58
C GLY A 520 -9.02 11.63 -16.94
N PHE A 521 -8.20 12.01 -15.94
CA PHE A 521 -7.07 12.93 -16.07
C PHE A 521 -7.37 14.30 -16.71
N ARG A 522 -8.63 14.73 -16.74
CA ARG A 522 -9.00 16.06 -17.24
C ARG A 522 -9.26 17.03 -16.11
N LYS A 523 -8.80 18.28 -16.30
CA LYS A 523 -9.09 19.39 -15.38
C LYS A 523 -10.60 19.65 -15.38
N GLY A 524 -11.20 19.77 -14.19
CA GLY A 524 -12.63 20.07 -14.05
C GLY A 524 -13.58 18.90 -14.33
N ARG A 525 -13.06 17.68 -14.55
CA ARG A 525 -13.83 16.44 -14.63
C ARG A 525 -13.51 15.54 -13.44
N SER A 526 -14.46 14.71 -13.03
CA SER A 526 -14.38 13.85 -11.86
C SER A 526 -15.12 12.53 -12.09
N THR A 527 -14.92 11.58 -11.18
CA THR A 527 -15.66 10.31 -11.18
C THR A 527 -17.16 10.54 -11.00
N GLU A 528 -17.55 11.55 -10.22
CA GLU A 528 -18.95 11.94 -10.00
C GLU A 528 -19.60 12.42 -11.30
N ASP A 529 -18.88 13.21 -12.11
CA ASP A 529 -19.38 13.68 -13.42
C ASP A 529 -19.64 12.51 -14.38
N ALA A 530 -18.74 11.51 -14.39
CA ALA A 530 -18.89 10.34 -15.26
C ALA A 530 -20.09 9.47 -14.85
N VAL A 531 -20.34 9.29 -13.55
CA VAL A 531 -21.51 8.55 -13.06
C VAL A 531 -22.80 9.33 -13.28
N LYS A 532 -22.81 10.65 -13.07
CA LYS A 532 -23.96 11.49 -13.43
C LYS A 532 -24.27 11.44 -14.93
N ARG A 533 -23.24 11.36 -15.79
CA ARG A 533 -23.44 11.18 -17.25
C ARG A 533 -24.10 9.83 -17.57
N LEU A 534 -23.75 8.76 -16.86
CA LEU A 534 -24.44 7.48 -16.94
C LEU A 534 -25.91 7.61 -16.52
N GLU A 535 -26.19 8.19 -15.34
CA GLU A 535 -27.56 8.37 -14.85
C GLU A 535 -28.43 9.16 -15.85
N SER A 536 -27.91 10.27 -16.38
CA SER A 536 -28.60 11.07 -17.39
C SER A 536 -28.88 10.33 -18.70
N ALA A 537 -28.08 9.31 -19.03
CA ALA A 537 -28.25 8.52 -20.24
C ALA A 537 -29.28 7.38 -20.08
N VAL A 538 -29.50 6.86 -18.88
CA VAL A 538 -30.41 5.71 -18.65
C VAL A 538 -31.76 6.11 -18.03
N LEU A 539 -31.80 7.15 -17.19
CA LEU A 539 -33.01 7.55 -16.46
C LEU A 539 -34.18 7.93 -17.38
N PRO A 540 -33.99 8.69 -18.48
CA PRO A 540 -35.09 9.02 -19.38
C PRO A 540 -35.78 7.78 -19.96
N ALA A 541 -35.02 6.73 -20.32
CA ALA A 541 -35.56 5.47 -20.81
C ALA A 541 -36.36 4.75 -19.72
N CYS A 542 -35.81 4.65 -18.51
CA CYS A 542 -36.53 4.03 -17.38
C CYS A 542 -37.86 4.73 -17.08
N ASN A 543 -37.90 6.07 -17.15
CA ASN A 543 -39.09 6.86 -16.85
C ASN A 543 -40.22 6.65 -17.85
N ARG A 544 -39.90 6.39 -19.13
CA ARG A 544 -40.87 6.02 -20.17
C ARG A 544 -41.14 4.52 -20.25
N GLN A 545 -40.85 3.77 -19.19
CA GLN A 545 -41.00 2.30 -19.13
C GLN A 545 -40.15 1.54 -20.17
N GLY A 546 -39.05 2.12 -20.63
CA GLY A 546 -38.05 1.46 -21.47
C GLY A 546 -36.94 0.77 -20.67
N TYR A 547 -35.79 0.61 -21.31
CA TYR A 547 -34.61 -0.06 -20.77
C TYR A 547 -33.35 0.78 -21.00
N GLY A 548 -32.53 0.90 -19.97
CA GLY A 548 -31.15 1.34 -20.06
C GLY A 548 -30.20 0.19 -19.77
N LEU A 549 -29.03 0.17 -20.39
CA LEU A 549 -28.00 -0.82 -20.16
C LEU A 549 -26.66 -0.12 -20.05
N ALA A 550 -25.84 -0.51 -19.07
CA ALA A 550 -24.45 -0.09 -19.00
C ALA A 550 -23.53 -1.32 -19.00
N VAL A 551 -22.53 -1.32 -19.87
CA VAL A 551 -21.54 -2.40 -20.03
C VAL A 551 -20.15 -1.84 -19.77
N GLY A 552 -19.53 -2.28 -18.67
CA GLY A 552 -18.19 -1.89 -18.27
C GLY A 552 -17.13 -2.79 -18.90
N LEU A 553 -16.19 -2.18 -19.62
CA LEU A 553 -15.08 -2.82 -20.31
C LEU A 553 -13.76 -2.47 -19.60
N ASP A 554 -12.94 -3.49 -19.32
CA ASP A 554 -11.61 -3.37 -18.70
C ASP A 554 -10.52 -3.65 -19.75
N ILE A 555 -9.52 -2.76 -19.86
CA ILE A 555 -8.40 -2.90 -20.79
C ILE A 555 -7.23 -3.58 -20.08
N ARG A 556 -6.74 -4.68 -20.64
CA ARG A 556 -5.58 -5.40 -20.10
C ARG A 556 -4.33 -4.54 -20.20
N ASN A 557 -3.70 -4.29 -19.06
CA ASN A 557 -2.39 -3.62 -18.97
C ASN A 557 -2.31 -2.26 -19.68
N ALA A 558 -3.44 -1.52 -19.72
CA ALA A 558 -3.65 -0.31 -20.53
C ALA A 558 -2.42 0.59 -20.73
N PHE A 559 -1.96 1.27 -19.67
CA PHE A 559 -0.86 2.24 -19.78
C PHE A 559 0.44 1.64 -20.32
N ASN A 560 0.78 0.39 -19.99
CA ASN A 560 2.03 -0.21 -20.46
C ASN A 560 1.92 -0.76 -21.90
N SER A 561 0.70 -0.99 -22.37
CA SER A 561 0.41 -1.44 -23.74
C SER A 561 0.13 -0.29 -24.73
N ALA A 562 0.14 0.96 -24.28
CA ALA A 562 -0.17 2.10 -25.15
C ALA A 562 0.82 2.20 -26.33
N SER A 563 0.31 2.14 -27.56
CA SER A 563 1.14 2.14 -28.76
C SER A 563 1.73 3.52 -29.03
N TRP A 564 3.06 3.63 -29.09
CA TRP A 564 3.75 4.89 -29.38
C TRP A 564 3.43 5.42 -30.77
N VAL A 565 3.31 4.52 -31.76
CA VAL A 565 2.89 4.89 -33.12
C VAL A 565 1.51 5.54 -33.08
N LYS A 566 0.54 4.94 -32.37
CA LYS A 566 -0.81 5.49 -32.26
C LYS A 566 -0.89 6.81 -31.50
N ILE A 567 -0.01 7.02 -30.51
CA ILE A 567 0.12 8.33 -29.84
C ILE A 567 0.60 9.38 -30.84
N LEU A 568 1.62 9.06 -31.65
CA LEU A 568 2.18 9.99 -32.63
C LEU A 568 1.20 10.27 -33.79
N ASP A 569 0.50 9.25 -34.30
CA ASP A 569 -0.56 9.38 -35.30
C ASP A 569 -1.67 10.31 -34.80
N ALA A 570 -2.08 10.16 -33.53
CA ALA A 570 -3.10 11.02 -32.93
C ALA A 570 -2.63 12.47 -32.78
N LEU A 571 -1.37 12.71 -32.42
CA LEU A 571 -0.80 14.05 -32.36
C LEU A 571 -0.70 14.71 -33.73
N ASP A 572 -0.40 13.94 -34.78
CA ASP A 572 -0.39 14.39 -36.17
C ASP A 572 -1.80 14.77 -36.64
N ALA A 573 -2.79 13.91 -36.39
CA ALA A 573 -4.20 14.18 -36.72
C ALA A 573 -4.79 15.40 -35.99
N LEU A 574 -4.21 15.78 -34.84
CA LEU A 574 -4.56 16.99 -34.09
C LEU A 574 -3.73 18.21 -34.50
N GLU A 575 -2.96 18.12 -35.59
CA GLU A 575 -2.14 19.20 -36.13
C GLU A 575 -1.18 19.80 -35.09
N THR A 576 -0.67 18.96 -34.18
CA THR A 576 0.21 19.40 -33.09
C THR A 576 1.49 20.03 -33.67
N PRO A 577 1.99 21.16 -33.10
CA PRO A 577 3.21 21.80 -33.56
C PRO A 577 4.37 20.82 -33.73
N PRO A 578 5.12 20.85 -34.84
CA PRO A 578 6.14 19.83 -35.13
C PRO A 578 7.23 19.73 -34.05
N TYR A 579 7.59 20.83 -33.39
CA TYR A 579 8.57 20.83 -32.30
C TYR A 579 8.09 20.03 -31.08
N LEU A 580 6.80 20.09 -30.74
CA LEU A 580 6.21 19.28 -29.66
C LEU A 580 6.14 17.81 -30.04
N ARG A 581 5.75 17.51 -31.29
CA ARG A 581 5.75 16.12 -31.80
C ARG A 581 7.15 15.51 -31.79
N ARG A 582 8.17 16.29 -32.15
CA ARG A 582 9.59 15.90 -32.07
C ARG A 582 9.98 15.57 -30.62
N MET A 583 9.65 16.44 -29.67
CA MET A 583 9.90 16.18 -28.24
C MET A 583 9.18 14.94 -27.72
N VAL A 584 7.90 14.73 -28.06
CA VAL A 584 7.14 13.54 -27.63
C VAL A 584 7.73 12.26 -28.23
N ARG A 585 8.12 12.27 -29.51
CA ARG A 585 8.81 11.14 -30.14
C ARG A 585 10.13 10.80 -29.40
N SER A 586 10.92 11.82 -29.05
CA SER A 586 12.15 11.63 -28.28
C SER A 586 11.89 11.12 -26.86
N TYR A 587 10.81 11.59 -26.21
CA TYR A 587 10.36 11.12 -24.89
C TYR A 587 9.94 9.65 -24.89
N LEU A 588 9.26 9.20 -25.95
CA LEU A 588 8.77 7.83 -26.08
C LEU A 588 9.90 6.86 -26.46
N SER A 589 10.90 7.27 -27.24
CA SER A 589 11.98 6.38 -27.69
C SER A 589 13.07 6.13 -26.63
N GLU A 590 13.82 5.03 -26.76
CA GLU A 590 15.01 4.69 -25.95
C GLU A 590 14.74 4.71 -24.43
N ARG A 591 13.57 4.20 -24.05
CA ARG A 591 13.19 4.09 -22.64
C ARG A 591 13.72 2.81 -22.06
N CYS A 592 14.22 2.89 -20.83
CA CYS A 592 14.59 1.71 -20.06
C CYS A 592 14.04 1.76 -18.64
N ILE A 593 13.76 0.59 -18.08
CA ILE A 593 13.48 0.41 -16.66
C ILE A 593 14.66 -0.27 -15.98
N ILE A 594 14.92 0.12 -14.74
CA ILE A 594 15.94 -0.49 -13.88
C ILE A 594 15.27 -1.16 -12.69
N ILE A 595 15.72 -2.38 -12.39
CA ILE A 595 15.18 -3.20 -11.31
C ILE A 595 16.32 -3.56 -10.37
N GLY A 596 16.26 -3.08 -9.12
CA GLY A 596 17.23 -3.44 -8.09
C GLY A 596 16.74 -4.67 -7.32
N THR A 597 17.56 -5.72 -7.27
CA THR A 597 17.31 -6.91 -6.46
C THR A 597 18.53 -7.25 -5.60
N PRO A 598 18.35 -7.78 -4.37
CA PRO A 598 19.48 -8.27 -3.58
C PRO A 598 20.24 -9.42 -4.27
N ALA A 599 19.53 -10.28 -5.00
CA ALA A 599 20.09 -11.48 -5.64
C ALA A 599 20.85 -11.22 -6.95
N ALA A 600 20.33 -10.36 -7.83
CA ALA A 600 20.86 -10.13 -9.19
C ALA A 600 21.48 -8.73 -9.38
N GLY A 601 21.48 -7.87 -8.36
CA GLY A 601 21.95 -6.50 -8.50
C GLY A 601 20.96 -5.64 -9.32
N VAL A 602 21.47 -4.84 -10.27
CA VAL A 602 20.64 -3.96 -11.10
C VAL A 602 20.42 -4.60 -12.47
N ILE A 603 19.18 -4.96 -12.77
CA ILE A 603 18.74 -5.42 -14.08
C ILE A 603 18.28 -4.21 -14.88
N ARG A 604 18.70 -4.11 -16.15
CA ARG A 604 18.22 -3.11 -17.11
C ARG A 604 17.34 -3.80 -18.13
N ARG A 605 16.21 -3.19 -18.46
CA ARG A 605 15.29 -3.68 -19.49
C ARG A 605 14.83 -2.53 -20.35
N GLU A 606 14.90 -2.71 -21.66
CA GLU A 606 14.33 -1.76 -22.61
C GLU A 606 12.80 -1.87 -22.65
N VAL A 607 12.14 -0.75 -22.92
CA VAL A 607 10.70 -0.68 -23.06
C VAL A 607 10.42 -0.14 -24.45
N THR A 608 9.50 -0.76 -25.19
CA THR A 608 9.15 -0.38 -26.57
C THR A 608 7.69 0.06 -26.73
N SER A 609 6.91 0.06 -25.65
CA SER A 609 5.53 0.56 -25.62
C SER A 609 5.16 1.16 -24.28
N GLY A 610 4.01 1.82 -24.26
CA GLY A 610 3.38 2.30 -23.05
C GLY A 610 3.86 3.66 -22.58
N VAL A 611 3.14 4.18 -21.59
CA VAL A 611 3.50 5.39 -20.85
C VAL A 611 3.75 5.03 -19.39
N PRO A 612 4.87 5.47 -18.80
CA PRO A 612 5.31 4.97 -17.50
C PRO A 612 4.36 5.45 -16.38
N GLN A 613 3.93 4.53 -15.50
CA GLN A 613 3.10 4.86 -14.34
C GLN A 613 3.92 5.62 -13.29
N GLY A 614 3.82 6.94 -13.30
CA GLY A 614 4.69 7.84 -12.52
C GLY A 614 5.14 9.07 -13.30
N SER A 615 4.93 9.08 -14.62
CA SER A 615 5.05 10.27 -15.47
C SER A 615 3.98 11.32 -15.17
N VAL A 616 4.31 12.56 -15.52
CA VAL A 616 3.40 13.70 -15.60
C VAL A 616 2.77 13.76 -16.98
N LEU A 617 3.52 13.48 -18.05
CA LEU A 617 3.08 13.55 -19.43
C LEU A 617 2.26 12.32 -19.88
N GLY A 618 2.57 11.13 -19.37
CA GLY A 618 1.94 9.88 -19.78
C GLY A 618 0.41 9.86 -19.76
N PRO A 619 -0.27 10.35 -18.69
CA PRO A 619 -1.73 10.39 -18.66
C PRO A 619 -2.36 11.24 -19.78
N LEU A 620 -1.70 12.32 -20.19
CA LEU A 620 -2.17 13.15 -21.31
C LEU A 620 -2.00 12.41 -22.64
N LEU A 621 -0.85 11.78 -22.86
CA LEU A 621 -0.60 10.98 -24.07
C LEU A 621 -1.55 9.79 -24.19
N TRP A 622 -1.89 9.15 -23.06
CA TRP A 622 -2.95 8.13 -23.03
C TRP A 622 -4.27 8.71 -23.53
N ASN A 623 -4.71 9.84 -22.96
CA ASN A 623 -5.97 10.45 -23.37
C ASN A 623 -5.97 10.86 -24.85
N ILE A 624 -4.85 11.39 -25.38
CA ILE A 624 -4.73 11.77 -26.80
C ILE A 624 -4.90 10.56 -27.71
N MET A 625 -4.20 9.45 -27.43
CA MET A 625 -4.36 8.22 -28.20
C MET A 625 -5.76 7.63 -28.06
N PHE A 626 -6.29 7.60 -26.84
CA PHE A 626 -7.54 6.95 -26.51
C PHE A 626 -8.79 7.75 -26.94
N ASP A 627 -8.63 9.05 -27.22
CA ASP A 627 -9.69 9.90 -27.76
C ASP A 627 -10.26 9.37 -29.08
N GLY A 628 -9.44 8.67 -29.88
CA GLY A 628 -9.89 8.00 -31.10
C GLY A 628 -11.05 7.03 -30.87
N LEU A 629 -11.10 6.32 -29.73
CA LEU A 629 -12.19 5.41 -29.38
C LEU A 629 -13.51 6.17 -29.18
N LEU A 630 -13.43 7.32 -28.53
CA LEU A 630 -14.58 8.18 -28.24
C LEU A 630 -15.14 8.90 -29.47
N ARG A 631 -14.38 8.90 -30.58
CA ARG A 631 -14.81 9.47 -31.87
C ARG A 631 -15.36 8.44 -32.84
N VAL A 632 -15.30 7.15 -32.51
CA VAL A 632 -15.90 6.12 -33.36
C VAL A 632 -17.43 6.24 -33.33
N ARG A 633 -18.05 6.18 -34.52
CA ARG A 633 -19.51 6.18 -34.64
C ARG A 633 -20.08 4.86 -34.12
N THR A 634 -20.88 4.94 -33.07
CA THR A 634 -21.62 3.82 -32.48
C THR A 634 -23.11 3.91 -32.87
N PRO A 635 -23.89 2.83 -32.74
CA PRO A 635 -25.32 2.85 -33.08
C PRO A 635 -26.10 3.96 -32.36
N PRO A 636 -27.14 4.56 -33.00
CA PRO A 636 -28.00 5.53 -32.34
C PRO A 636 -28.60 4.98 -31.03
N GLY A 637 -28.76 5.86 -30.03
CA GLY A 637 -29.20 5.46 -28.69
C GLY A 637 -28.12 4.78 -27.86
N THR A 638 -26.84 4.89 -28.26
CA THR A 638 -25.70 4.49 -27.45
C THR A 638 -24.78 5.67 -27.14
N THR A 639 -24.02 5.58 -26.04
CA THR A 639 -23.05 6.59 -25.61
C THR A 639 -21.86 5.89 -24.97
N THR A 640 -20.65 6.35 -25.27
CA THR A 640 -19.43 5.86 -24.65
C THR A 640 -18.92 6.87 -23.62
N ILE A 641 -18.66 6.38 -22.41
CA ILE A 641 -18.13 7.15 -21.29
C ILE A 641 -16.80 6.51 -20.88
N CYS A 642 -15.73 7.29 -20.79
CA CYS A 642 -14.42 6.80 -20.39
C CYS A 642 -13.91 7.56 -19.18
N PHE A 643 -13.29 6.86 -18.24
CA PHE A 643 -12.45 7.43 -17.22
C PHE A 643 -11.06 6.80 -17.30
N ALA A 644 -10.16 7.46 -18.03
CA ALA A 644 -8.89 6.86 -18.43
C ALA A 644 -9.11 5.59 -19.26
N ASP A 645 -8.74 4.42 -18.73
CA ASP A 645 -8.92 3.11 -19.34
C ASP A 645 -10.26 2.43 -19.01
N ASP A 646 -10.92 2.84 -17.91
CA ASP A 646 -12.26 2.35 -17.56
C ASP A 646 -13.26 2.85 -18.61
N THR A 647 -13.76 1.94 -19.45
CA THR A 647 -14.65 2.26 -20.58
C THR A 647 -16.05 1.73 -20.29
N LEU A 648 -17.07 2.58 -20.45
CA LEU A 648 -18.46 2.25 -20.22
C LEU A 648 -19.27 2.54 -21.48
N ILE A 649 -19.92 1.50 -22.02
CA ILE A 649 -20.90 1.65 -23.09
C ILE A 649 -22.27 1.70 -22.45
N VAL A 650 -23.03 2.75 -22.74
CA VAL A 650 -24.41 2.93 -22.29
C VAL A 650 -25.33 2.84 -23.51
N ALA A 651 -26.37 2.04 -23.42
CA ALA A 651 -27.40 1.91 -24.44
C ALA A 651 -28.79 2.14 -23.84
N GLU A 652 -29.68 2.76 -24.60
CA GLU A 652 -31.11 2.84 -24.27
C GLU A 652 -31.98 2.36 -25.43
N ALA A 653 -33.12 1.75 -25.09
CA ALA A 653 -34.14 1.33 -26.04
C ALA A 653 -35.48 1.09 -25.34
N ASP A 654 -36.56 0.98 -26.12
CA ASP A 654 -37.90 0.72 -25.58
C ASP A 654 -38.23 -0.79 -25.53
N SER A 655 -37.40 -1.62 -26.18
CA SER A 655 -37.48 -3.09 -26.15
C SER A 655 -36.12 -3.75 -25.90
N ILE A 656 -36.12 -4.96 -25.31
CA ILE A 656 -34.88 -5.71 -25.04
C ILE A 656 -34.15 -6.12 -26.32
N GLY A 657 -34.87 -6.53 -27.37
CA GLY A 657 -34.23 -6.92 -28.64
C GLY A 657 -33.49 -5.77 -29.30
N GLU A 658 -34.07 -4.57 -29.26
CA GLU A 658 -33.40 -3.36 -29.75
C GLU A 658 -32.21 -2.96 -28.86
N LEU A 659 -32.37 -3.03 -27.54
CA LEU A 659 -31.29 -2.77 -26.58
C LEU A 659 -30.09 -3.69 -26.83
N GLU A 660 -30.35 -4.99 -27.00
CA GLU A 660 -29.35 -6.01 -27.28
C GLU A 660 -28.62 -5.73 -28.60
N SER A 661 -29.35 -5.42 -29.67
CA SER A 661 -28.78 -5.09 -30.97
C SER A 661 -27.88 -3.85 -30.91
N ARG A 662 -28.37 -2.76 -30.30
CA ARG A 662 -27.61 -1.51 -30.14
C ARG A 662 -26.36 -1.72 -29.29
N ALA A 663 -26.48 -2.42 -28.17
CA ALA A 663 -25.37 -2.69 -27.26
C ALA A 663 -24.30 -3.56 -27.91
N ASN A 664 -24.68 -4.67 -28.56
CA ASN A 664 -23.72 -5.55 -29.23
C ASN A 664 -23.03 -4.85 -30.42
N GLY A 665 -23.76 -4.04 -31.20
CA GLY A 665 -23.14 -3.24 -32.27
C GLY A 665 -22.13 -2.22 -31.75
N ALA A 666 -22.40 -1.59 -30.60
CA ALA A 666 -21.45 -0.70 -29.94
C ALA A 666 -20.23 -1.47 -29.39
N LEU A 667 -20.46 -2.61 -28.74
CA LEU A 667 -19.39 -3.48 -28.19
C LEU A 667 -18.45 -3.97 -29.29
N GLU A 668 -18.98 -4.41 -30.43
CA GLU A 668 -18.17 -4.85 -31.57
C GLU A 668 -17.33 -3.71 -32.14
N THR A 669 -17.93 -2.53 -32.29
CA THR A 669 -17.25 -1.34 -32.80
C THR A 669 -16.09 -0.93 -31.89
N VAL A 670 -16.32 -0.92 -30.58
CA VAL A 670 -15.30 -0.60 -29.57
C VAL A 670 -14.22 -1.68 -29.55
N ALA A 671 -14.57 -2.97 -29.52
CA ALA A 671 -13.62 -4.07 -29.53
C ALA A 671 -12.69 -4.02 -30.75
N ARG A 672 -13.24 -3.72 -31.93
CA ARG A 672 -12.49 -3.57 -33.18
C ARG A 672 -11.50 -2.40 -33.11
N TRP A 673 -11.90 -1.27 -32.53
CA TRP A 673 -11.00 -0.14 -32.34
C TRP A 673 -9.87 -0.48 -31.36
N VAL A 674 -10.20 -1.10 -30.21
CA VAL A 674 -9.22 -1.50 -29.19
C VAL A 674 -8.17 -2.43 -29.78
N ALA A 675 -8.58 -3.41 -30.58
CA ALA A 675 -7.66 -4.30 -31.28
C ALA A 675 -6.75 -3.54 -32.27
N ARG A 676 -7.29 -2.62 -33.07
CA ARG A 676 -6.52 -1.77 -34.00
C ARG A 676 -5.53 -0.83 -33.31
N ALA A 677 -5.82 -0.45 -32.06
CA ALA A 677 -4.92 0.36 -31.25
C ALA A 677 -3.76 -0.47 -30.63
N GLY A 678 -3.74 -1.80 -30.82
CA GLY A 678 -2.77 -2.69 -30.20
C GLY A 678 -3.08 -3.00 -28.72
N LEU A 679 -4.33 -2.80 -28.30
CA LEU A 679 -4.81 -3.04 -26.95
C LEU A 679 -5.66 -4.32 -26.89
N SER A 680 -5.98 -4.79 -25.69
CA SER A 680 -6.80 -5.99 -25.49
C SER A 680 -7.82 -5.80 -24.38
N LEU A 681 -9.06 -6.25 -24.63
CA LEU A 681 -10.12 -6.27 -23.64
C LEU A 681 -9.98 -7.47 -22.70
N ALA A 682 -10.26 -7.27 -21.41
CA ALA A 682 -10.47 -8.34 -20.45
C ALA A 682 -11.94 -8.76 -20.46
N ALA A 683 -12.32 -9.58 -21.46
CA ALA A 683 -13.69 -10.09 -21.58
C ALA A 683 -14.18 -10.79 -20.29
N ASP A 684 -13.27 -11.46 -19.58
CA ASP A 684 -13.50 -12.13 -18.29
C ASP A 684 -13.87 -11.18 -17.13
N LYS A 685 -13.57 -9.89 -17.26
CA LYS A 685 -13.92 -8.85 -16.28
C LYS A 685 -15.01 -7.90 -16.76
N THR A 686 -15.56 -8.14 -17.95
CA THR A 686 -16.63 -7.31 -18.47
C THR A 686 -17.90 -7.61 -17.68
N GLU A 687 -18.55 -6.57 -17.19
CA GLU A 687 -19.79 -6.66 -16.41
C GLU A 687 -20.84 -5.74 -17.04
N ALA A 688 -22.11 -6.13 -16.97
CA ALA A 688 -23.22 -5.30 -17.42
C ALA A 688 -24.29 -5.17 -16.34
N VAL A 689 -24.97 -4.03 -16.30
CA VAL A 689 -26.16 -3.80 -15.47
C VAL A 689 -27.28 -3.26 -16.34
N LEU A 690 -28.44 -3.89 -16.24
CA LEU A 690 -29.68 -3.45 -16.84
C LEU A 690 -30.42 -2.52 -15.86
N PHE A 691 -30.94 -1.41 -16.37
CA PHE A 691 -31.76 -0.44 -15.65
C PHE A 691 -33.16 -0.44 -16.24
N THR A 692 -34.18 -0.67 -15.41
CA THR A 692 -35.58 -0.61 -15.83
C THR A 692 -36.51 -0.52 -14.63
N ASN A 693 -37.64 0.17 -14.81
CA ASN A 693 -38.74 0.22 -13.84
C ASN A 693 -39.73 -0.96 -14.02
N ARG A 694 -39.51 -1.83 -15.01
CA ARG A 694 -40.36 -3.00 -15.23
C ARG A 694 -40.04 -4.12 -14.24
N TYR A 695 -41.11 -4.81 -13.81
CA TYR A 695 -41.03 -5.99 -12.95
C TYR A 695 -40.65 -7.25 -13.72
N LYS A 696 -41.17 -7.43 -14.94
CA LYS A 696 -40.89 -8.57 -15.82
C LYS A 696 -40.21 -8.09 -17.09
N TYR A 697 -39.08 -8.70 -17.42
CA TYR A 697 -38.28 -8.40 -18.61
C TYR A 697 -37.44 -9.64 -18.97
N ALA A 698 -37.02 -9.71 -20.22
CA ALA A 698 -36.01 -10.67 -20.65
C ALA A 698 -34.61 -10.06 -20.44
N GLU A 699 -33.62 -10.88 -20.11
CA GLU A 699 -32.23 -10.43 -20.06
C GLU A 699 -31.63 -10.36 -21.48
N PRO A 700 -30.91 -9.27 -21.84
CA PRO A 700 -30.23 -9.19 -23.12
C PRO A 700 -29.01 -10.14 -23.16
N VAL A 701 -28.76 -10.73 -24.33
CA VAL A 701 -27.59 -11.56 -24.61
C VAL A 701 -26.45 -10.69 -25.15
N LEU A 702 -25.48 -10.39 -24.28
CA LEU A 702 -24.34 -9.55 -24.60
C LEU A 702 -23.10 -10.39 -24.90
N LYS A 703 -22.32 -9.99 -25.91
CA LYS A 703 -21.07 -10.65 -26.29
C LYS A 703 -19.93 -9.64 -26.47
N VAL A 704 -18.77 -9.98 -25.91
CA VAL A 704 -17.50 -9.27 -26.14
C VAL A 704 -16.45 -10.29 -26.57
N ASN A 705 -15.90 -10.15 -27.77
CA ASN A 705 -14.98 -11.12 -28.38
C ASN A 705 -15.53 -12.56 -28.30
N ASP A 706 -16.80 -12.73 -28.67
CA ASP A 706 -17.56 -13.99 -28.62
C ASP A 706 -17.76 -14.61 -27.22
N VAL A 707 -17.27 -13.96 -26.16
CA VAL A 707 -17.52 -14.35 -24.77
C VAL A 707 -18.82 -13.71 -24.29
N ARG A 708 -19.74 -14.53 -23.75
CA ARG A 708 -20.99 -14.04 -23.16
C ARG A 708 -20.70 -13.19 -21.93
N THR A 709 -21.18 -11.96 -21.92
CA THR A 709 -21.07 -11.04 -20.78
C THR A 709 -22.27 -11.21 -19.84
N PRO A 710 -22.06 -11.49 -18.54
CA PRO A 710 -23.16 -11.61 -17.60
C PRO A 710 -23.78 -10.24 -17.28
N VAL A 711 -25.11 -10.18 -17.33
CA VAL A 711 -25.87 -9.07 -16.74
C VAL A 711 -25.99 -9.35 -15.23
N ARG A 712 -25.64 -8.36 -14.41
CA ARG A 712 -25.63 -8.44 -12.95
C ARG A 712 -26.67 -7.46 -12.38
N GLU A 713 -27.10 -7.72 -11.15
CA GLU A 713 -27.98 -6.81 -10.39
C GLU A 713 -27.29 -5.48 -10.00
N ASN A 714 -25.97 -5.53 -9.85
CA ASN A 714 -25.13 -4.37 -9.57
C ASN A 714 -23.76 -4.50 -10.24
N MET A 715 -23.10 -3.36 -10.43
CA MET A 715 -21.74 -3.29 -10.98
C MET A 715 -20.95 -2.25 -10.21
N ARG A 716 -19.65 -2.50 -10.06
CA ARG A 716 -18.73 -1.53 -9.46
C ARG A 716 -18.13 -0.64 -10.55
N TYR A 717 -18.43 0.65 -10.51
CA TYR A 717 -17.93 1.64 -11.46
C TYR A 717 -17.37 2.86 -10.72
N LEU A 718 -16.11 3.21 -10.99
CA LEU A 718 -15.38 4.35 -10.40
C LEU A 718 -15.45 4.43 -8.86
N GLY A 719 -15.51 3.27 -8.20
CA GLY A 719 -15.56 3.15 -6.75
C GLY A 719 -16.96 3.22 -6.14
N LEU A 720 -18.01 3.36 -6.96
CA LEU A 720 -19.41 3.25 -6.56
C LEU A 720 -19.96 1.88 -6.97
N THR A 721 -20.86 1.32 -6.16
CA THR A 721 -21.66 0.15 -6.55
C THR A 721 -23.01 0.66 -7.03
N ILE A 722 -23.28 0.49 -8.33
CA ILE A 722 -24.48 0.98 -9.00
C ILE A 722 -25.40 -0.22 -9.19
N ASP A 723 -26.59 -0.18 -8.59
CA ASP A 723 -27.62 -1.22 -8.72
C ASP A 723 -28.67 -0.84 -9.78
N ARG A 724 -29.43 -1.85 -10.26
CA ARG A 724 -30.53 -1.71 -11.23
C ARG A 724 -31.49 -0.55 -10.94
N SER A 725 -31.78 -0.28 -9.66
CA SER A 725 -32.74 0.74 -9.23
C SER A 725 -32.10 2.10 -8.88
N LEU A 726 -30.78 2.25 -9.06
CA LEU A 726 -30.02 3.43 -8.65
C LEU A 726 -30.29 3.82 -7.18
N SER A 727 -30.51 2.81 -6.32
CA SER A 727 -30.80 3.01 -4.90
C SER A 727 -29.55 3.18 -4.04
N TYR A 728 -28.39 2.77 -4.55
CA TYR A 728 -27.08 2.79 -3.91
C TYR A 728 -27.01 2.09 -2.54
N ARG A 729 -27.95 1.18 -2.26
CA ARG A 729 -28.03 0.47 -0.98
C ARG A 729 -26.78 -0.35 -0.70
N ASP A 730 -26.32 -1.11 -1.69
CA ASP A 730 -25.11 -1.94 -1.55
C ASP A 730 -23.84 -1.10 -1.42
N HIS A 731 -23.78 0.03 -2.14
CA HIS A 731 -22.68 0.99 -2.01
C HIS A 731 -22.58 1.54 -0.59
N ILE A 732 -23.68 2.06 -0.04
CA ILE A 732 -23.71 2.67 1.29
C ILE A 732 -23.46 1.62 2.37
N LYS A 733 -24.01 0.41 2.23
CA LYS A 733 -23.72 -0.72 3.12
C LYS A 733 -22.23 -1.06 3.13
N HIS A 734 -21.59 -1.12 1.96
CA HIS A 734 -20.16 -1.37 1.84
C HIS A 734 -19.33 -0.23 2.45
N ALA A 735 -19.65 1.02 2.12
CA ALA A 735 -18.98 2.20 2.66
C ALA A 735 -19.08 2.27 4.20
N ALA A 736 -20.27 2.00 4.75
CA ALA A 736 -20.51 1.93 6.18
C ALA A 736 -19.67 0.84 6.86
N ALA A 737 -19.65 -0.38 6.31
CA ALA A 737 -18.83 -1.47 6.83
C ALA A 737 -17.33 -1.14 6.79
N LYS A 738 -16.86 -0.52 5.71
CA LYS A 738 -15.46 -0.09 5.55
C LYS A 738 -15.09 1.02 6.53
N ALA A 739 -15.94 2.03 6.68
CA ALA A 739 -15.77 3.11 7.66
C ALA A 739 -15.76 2.59 9.10
N GLN A 740 -16.61 1.60 9.42
CA GLN A 740 -16.61 0.93 10.73
C GLN A 740 -15.29 0.19 11.01
N LYS A 741 -14.73 -0.53 10.02
CA LYS A 741 -13.40 -1.19 10.15
C LYS A 741 -12.29 -0.17 10.42
N ILE A 742 -12.28 0.95 9.68
CA ILE A 742 -11.33 2.05 9.89
C ILE A 742 -11.49 2.64 11.30
N MET A 743 -12.73 2.89 11.71
CA MET A 743 -13.02 3.45 13.02
C MET A 743 -12.60 2.52 14.16
N ALA A 744 -12.77 1.20 14.00
CA ALA A 744 -12.29 0.21 14.96
C ALA A 744 -10.75 0.25 15.10
N ALA A 745 -10.02 0.36 13.99
CA ALA A 745 -8.57 0.50 14.00
C ALA A 745 -8.13 1.82 14.69
N LEU A 746 -8.72 2.95 14.30
CA LEU A 746 -8.39 4.27 14.85
C LEU A 746 -8.80 4.42 16.33
N SER A 747 -9.83 3.69 16.77
CA SER A 747 -10.26 3.69 18.17
C SER A 747 -9.13 3.29 19.12
N ARG A 748 -8.16 2.48 18.67
CA ARG A 748 -6.97 2.10 19.46
C ARG A 748 -6.09 3.31 19.83
N LEU A 749 -6.15 4.39 19.06
CA LEU A 749 -5.44 5.65 19.33
C LEU A 749 -6.26 6.66 20.13
N MET A 750 -7.53 6.37 20.41
CA MET A 750 -8.46 7.32 21.02
C MET A 750 -9.06 6.78 22.33
N PRO A 751 -8.27 6.25 23.29
CA PRO A 751 -8.83 5.75 24.55
C PRO A 751 -9.65 6.84 25.26
N ASN A 752 -10.67 6.48 26.04
CA ASN A 752 -11.49 7.50 26.72
C ASN A 752 -10.66 8.29 27.75
N LEU A 753 -9.70 7.62 28.39
CA LEU A 753 -8.74 8.21 29.33
C LEU A 753 -7.35 8.26 28.71
N GLY A 754 -6.61 9.36 28.91
CA GLY A 754 -5.21 9.49 28.50
C GLY A 754 -4.96 9.52 26.98
N GLY A 755 -5.97 9.79 26.15
CA GLY A 755 -5.85 9.88 24.69
C GLY A 755 -5.68 11.31 24.16
N PRO A 756 -5.58 11.46 22.82
CA PRO A 756 -5.33 12.74 22.18
C PRO A 756 -6.47 13.75 22.38
N LYS A 757 -6.17 15.03 22.18
CA LYS A 757 -7.15 16.14 22.31
C LYS A 757 -8.33 15.95 21.35
N GLN A 758 -9.49 16.48 21.72
CA GLN A 758 -10.73 16.38 20.91
C GLN A 758 -10.52 16.83 19.45
N ALA A 759 -9.76 17.91 19.21
CA ALA A 759 -9.46 18.38 17.86
C ALA A 759 -8.77 17.31 16.99
N ARG A 760 -7.84 16.54 17.57
CA ARG A 760 -7.14 15.45 16.88
C ARG A 760 -8.01 14.22 16.72
N ARG A 761 -8.87 13.93 17.70
CA ARG A 761 -9.90 12.88 17.55
C ARG A 761 -10.83 13.18 16.38
N ARG A 762 -11.32 14.42 16.27
CA ARG A 762 -12.14 14.87 15.13
C ARG A 762 -11.41 14.69 13.81
N LEU A 763 -10.13 15.05 13.76
CA LEU A 763 -9.30 14.86 12.57
C LEU A 763 -9.13 13.37 12.20
N LEU A 764 -8.90 12.48 13.17
CA LEU A 764 -8.83 11.04 12.91
C LEU A 764 -10.19 10.49 12.45
N CYS A 765 -11.28 10.96 13.08
CA CYS A 765 -12.65 10.59 12.74
C CYS A 765 -13.05 11.02 11.31
N SER A 766 -12.47 12.10 10.79
CA SER A 766 -12.75 12.57 9.42
C SER A 766 -12.36 11.54 8.36
N VAL A 767 -11.40 10.64 8.65
CA VAL A 767 -11.05 9.52 7.76
C VAL A 767 -12.25 8.59 7.55
N ALA A 768 -12.96 8.23 8.63
CA ALA A 768 -14.15 7.40 8.53
C ALA A 768 -15.28 8.12 7.77
N HIS A 769 -15.49 9.41 8.02
CA HIS A 769 -16.47 10.22 7.28
C HIS A 769 -16.13 10.34 5.79
N SER A 770 -14.85 10.48 5.43
CA SER A 770 -14.43 10.57 4.02
C SER A 770 -14.78 9.31 3.24
N VAL A 771 -14.69 8.14 3.88
CA VAL A 771 -15.09 6.86 3.30
C VAL A 771 -16.60 6.70 3.26
N LEU A 772 -17.28 7.12 4.32
CA LEU A 772 -18.73 7.01 4.45
C LEU A 772 -19.47 7.87 3.40
N LEU A 773 -18.95 9.07 3.12
CA LEU A 773 -19.54 10.06 2.21
C LEU A 773 -18.89 10.05 0.81
N TYR A 774 -18.22 8.95 0.43
CA TYR A 774 -17.58 8.84 -0.88
C TYR A 774 -18.64 8.79 -1.99
N GLY A 775 -18.53 9.72 -2.94
CA GLY A 775 -19.47 9.91 -4.04
C GLY A 775 -20.86 10.41 -3.61
N ALA A 776 -20.98 11.04 -2.44
CA ALA A 776 -22.24 11.62 -1.96
C ALA A 776 -22.98 12.49 -2.99
N PRO A 777 -22.33 13.30 -3.84
CA PRO A 777 -23.03 14.04 -4.89
C PRO A 777 -23.81 13.18 -5.90
N VAL A 778 -23.51 11.89 -5.99
CA VAL A 778 -24.20 10.95 -6.87
C VAL A 778 -25.45 10.39 -6.20
N TRP A 779 -25.31 9.91 -4.96
CA TRP A 779 -26.37 9.16 -4.26
C TRP A 779 -27.09 9.94 -3.16
N GLY A 780 -26.75 11.21 -2.90
CA GLY A 780 -27.30 12.04 -1.83
C GLY A 780 -28.82 12.11 -1.85
N ASN A 781 -29.41 12.36 -3.02
CA ASN A 781 -30.85 12.36 -3.25
C ASN A 781 -31.55 11.08 -2.77
N THR A 782 -30.90 9.90 -2.85
CA THR A 782 -31.49 8.62 -2.41
C THR A 782 -31.87 8.61 -0.94
N LEU A 783 -31.25 9.46 -0.12
CA LEU A 783 -31.54 9.52 1.31
C LEU A 783 -32.98 9.99 1.61
N GLN A 784 -33.62 10.68 0.66
CA GLN A 784 -34.99 11.17 0.79
C GLN A 784 -36.03 10.05 0.61
N TYR A 785 -35.72 9.02 -0.19
CA TYR A 785 -36.67 7.96 -0.57
C TYR A 785 -36.18 6.53 -0.28
N VAL A 786 -34.96 6.34 0.22
CA VAL A 786 -34.39 5.04 0.65
C VAL A 786 -34.01 5.10 2.13
N PRO A 787 -34.98 4.93 3.06
CA PRO A 787 -34.73 5.04 4.50
C PRO A 787 -33.58 4.18 5.06
N PRO A 788 -33.35 2.92 4.59
CA PRO A 788 -32.22 2.12 5.04
C PRO A 788 -30.84 2.77 4.84
N ASN A 789 -30.68 3.61 3.82
CA ASN A 789 -29.42 4.31 3.55
C ASN A 789 -29.10 5.30 4.68
N ARG A 790 -30.09 6.10 5.11
CA ARG A 790 -29.96 7.06 6.21
C ARG A 790 -29.62 6.36 7.53
N VAL A 791 -30.23 5.20 7.80
CA VAL A 791 -29.97 4.39 9.01
C VAL A 791 -28.53 3.87 9.01
N ALA A 792 -28.05 3.35 7.88
CA ALA A 792 -26.68 2.84 7.75
C ALA A 792 -25.63 3.93 8.02
N LEU A 793 -25.82 5.13 7.48
CA LEU A 793 -24.94 6.28 7.71
C LEU A 793 -24.94 6.69 9.20
N THR A 794 -26.12 6.83 9.78
CA THR A 794 -26.32 7.28 11.17
C THR A 794 -25.67 6.32 12.17
N SER A 795 -25.80 5.01 11.95
CA SER A 795 -25.21 3.97 12.82
C SER A 795 -23.68 4.06 12.91
N VAL A 796 -23.00 4.34 11.79
CA VAL A 796 -21.54 4.51 11.78
C VAL A 796 -21.17 5.85 12.39
N GLN A 797 -21.81 6.94 11.97
CA GLN A 797 -21.49 8.27 12.43
C GLN A 797 -21.67 8.43 13.94
N ARG A 798 -22.72 7.85 14.54
CA ARG A 798 -22.91 7.85 16.00
C ARG A 798 -21.68 7.35 16.75
N ARG A 799 -21.10 6.23 16.29
CA ARG A 799 -19.91 5.63 16.92
C ARG A 799 -18.67 6.51 16.76
N VAL A 800 -18.55 7.17 15.60
CA VAL A 800 -17.50 8.16 15.33
C VAL A 800 -17.64 9.37 16.26
N ALA A 801 -18.84 9.94 16.38
CA ALA A 801 -19.14 11.08 17.22
C ALA A 801 -18.87 10.79 18.70
N ILE A 802 -19.38 9.67 19.22
CA ILE A 802 -19.12 9.19 20.59
C ILE A 802 -17.61 9.08 20.85
N ARG A 803 -16.84 8.51 19.92
CA ARG A 803 -15.39 8.35 20.11
C ARG A 803 -14.66 9.68 20.10
N SER A 804 -15.13 10.64 19.31
CA SER A 804 -14.57 11.98 19.26
C SER A 804 -14.73 12.74 20.57
N ILE A 805 -15.80 12.49 21.32
CA ILE A 805 -16.13 13.20 22.58
C ILE A 805 -15.80 12.39 23.84
N CYS A 806 -15.11 11.25 23.71
CA CYS A 806 -14.85 10.32 24.82
C CYS A 806 -16.14 9.82 25.51
N GLY A 807 -17.26 9.80 24.79
CA GLY A 807 -18.58 9.52 25.34
C GLY A 807 -18.81 8.04 25.65
N TYR A 808 -19.83 7.78 26.47
CA TYR A 808 -20.37 6.44 26.69
C TYR A 808 -21.24 5.97 25.53
N ARG A 809 -21.40 4.65 25.38
CA ARG A 809 -22.20 4.04 24.31
C ARG A 809 -23.70 4.30 24.42
N THR A 810 -24.18 4.86 25.53
CA THR A 810 -25.60 5.17 25.78
C THR A 810 -26.03 6.52 25.20
N ILE A 811 -25.10 7.39 24.82
CA ILE A 811 -25.42 8.72 24.28
C ILE A 811 -26.17 8.59 22.96
N SER A 812 -27.31 9.28 22.81
CA SER A 812 -28.10 9.30 21.57
C SER A 812 -27.33 9.86 20.37
N HIS A 813 -27.77 9.55 19.15
CA HIS A 813 -27.16 10.15 17.96
C HIS A 813 -27.29 11.67 17.97
N ALA A 814 -28.49 12.20 18.26
CA ALA A 814 -28.76 13.63 18.33
C ALA A 814 -27.80 14.35 19.30
N ALA A 815 -27.67 13.86 20.54
CA ALA A 815 -26.73 14.45 21.51
C ALA A 815 -25.27 14.31 21.07
N SER A 816 -24.84 13.11 20.63
CA SER A 816 -23.45 12.86 20.28
C SER A 816 -22.96 13.71 19.09
N SER A 817 -23.80 13.91 18.08
CA SER A 817 -23.52 14.73 16.91
C SER A 817 -23.24 16.19 17.30
N VAL A 818 -24.10 16.77 18.15
CA VAL A 818 -23.98 18.15 18.66
C VAL A 818 -22.72 18.30 19.51
N LEU A 819 -22.51 17.42 20.50
CA LEU A 819 -21.34 17.45 21.37
C LEU A 819 -20.03 17.34 20.58
N ALA A 820 -20.03 16.52 19.52
CA ALA A 820 -18.88 16.35 18.64
C ALA A 820 -18.67 17.53 17.67
N GLY A 821 -19.68 18.39 17.48
CA GLY A 821 -19.68 19.41 16.43
C GLY A 821 -19.66 18.77 15.03
N MET A 822 -20.38 17.66 14.85
CA MET A 822 -20.43 16.88 13.63
C MET A 822 -21.87 16.85 13.12
N PRO A 823 -22.20 17.59 12.04
CA PRO A 823 -23.53 17.50 11.46
C PRO A 823 -23.86 16.07 11.01
N PRO A 824 -25.13 15.66 11.08
CA PRO A 824 -25.59 14.37 10.58
C PRO A 824 -25.10 14.08 9.16
N ALA A 825 -24.71 12.84 8.90
CA ALA A 825 -24.06 12.43 7.67
C ALA A 825 -24.96 12.57 6.44
N HIS A 826 -26.28 12.48 6.62
CA HIS A 826 -27.24 12.73 5.54
C HIS A 826 -27.24 14.21 5.13
N LEU A 827 -27.26 15.13 6.08
CA LEU A 827 -27.12 16.57 5.80
C LEU A 827 -25.76 16.90 5.16
N LEU A 828 -24.68 16.23 5.58
CA LEU A 828 -23.37 16.38 4.92
C LEU A 828 -23.33 15.80 3.50
N ALA A 829 -24.18 14.82 3.18
CA ALA A 829 -24.32 14.30 1.82
C ALA A 829 -25.06 15.30 0.94
N GLU A 830 -26.17 15.84 1.45
CA GLU A 830 -26.96 16.91 0.80
C GLU A 830 -26.11 18.19 0.60
N GLU A 831 -25.30 18.59 1.58
CA GLU A 831 -24.35 19.72 1.47
C GLU A 831 -23.38 19.53 0.28
N ARG A 832 -22.89 18.30 0.08
CA ARG A 832 -21.96 17.97 -1.01
C ARG A 832 -22.63 17.91 -2.36
N GLU A 833 -23.84 17.38 -2.43
CA GLU A 833 -24.67 17.36 -3.63
C GLU A 833 -24.97 18.78 -4.10
N LEU A 834 -25.47 19.64 -3.20
CA LEU A 834 -25.74 21.04 -3.52
C LEU A 834 -24.47 21.79 -3.96
N ALA A 835 -23.35 21.57 -3.25
CA ALA A 835 -22.07 22.17 -3.64
C ALA A 835 -21.59 21.68 -5.02
N TYR A 836 -21.83 20.42 -5.34
CA TYR A 836 -21.53 19.86 -6.66
C TYR A 836 -22.38 20.52 -7.74
N GLU A 837 -23.69 20.62 -7.53
CA GLU A 837 -24.64 21.20 -8.50
C GLU A 837 -24.31 22.66 -8.81
N ILE A 838 -24.13 23.51 -7.77
CA ILE A 838 -23.77 24.92 -7.95
C ILE A 838 -22.43 25.04 -8.68
N ARG A 839 -21.43 24.22 -8.31
CA ARG A 839 -20.13 24.21 -8.99
C ARG A 839 -20.27 23.88 -10.48
N ARG A 840 -21.17 22.97 -10.84
CA ARG A 840 -21.44 22.62 -12.25
C ARG A 840 -22.17 23.73 -12.99
N GLN A 841 -23.13 24.39 -12.34
CA GLN A 841 -23.87 25.51 -12.93
C GLN A 841 -22.96 26.71 -13.21
N VAL A 842 -22.09 27.08 -12.26
CA VAL A 842 -21.22 28.26 -12.41
C VAL A 842 -19.94 27.95 -13.22
N GLY A 843 -19.60 26.67 -13.41
CA GLY A 843 -18.44 26.27 -14.22
C GLY A 843 -17.07 26.59 -13.60
N ARG A 844 -17.03 27.07 -12.35
CA ARG A 844 -15.81 27.39 -11.59
C ARG A 844 -15.85 26.80 -10.19
N LYS A 845 -14.72 26.87 -9.49
CA LYS A 845 -14.70 26.59 -8.04
C LYS A 845 -15.62 27.56 -7.31
N LEU A 846 -16.30 27.05 -6.29
CA LEU A 846 -17.13 27.87 -5.41
C LEU A 846 -16.27 28.89 -4.65
N THR A 847 -16.81 30.09 -4.45
CA THR A 847 -16.21 31.10 -3.58
C THR A 847 -16.37 30.70 -2.11
N LYS A 848 -15.68 31.44 -1.22
CA LYS A 848 -15.82 31.21 0.22
C LYS A 848 -17.24 31.53 0.68
N GLU A 849 -17.86 32.56 0.11
CA GLU A 849 -19.21 33.03 0.41
C GLU A 849 -20.26 32.00 -0.01
N GLU A 850 -20.15 31.45 -1.22
CA GLU A 850 -21.02 30.37 -1.72
C GLU A 850 -20.91 29.12 -0.83
N THR A 851 -19.68 28.72 -0.50
CA THR A 851 -19.44 27.58 0.41
C THR A 851 -20.03 27.83 1.80
N ALA A 852 -19.90 29.05 2.33
CA ALA A 852 -20.45 29.43 3.62
C ALA A 852 -21.99 29.46 3.61
N ALA A 853 -22.62 29.84 2.49
CA ALA A 853 -24.08 29.84 2.35
C ALA A 853 -24.66 28.42 2.40
N ILE A 854 -24.06 27.49 1.65
CA ILE A 854 -24.44 26.06 1.68
C ILE A 854 -24.28 25.50 3.11
N ARG A 855 -23.18 25.89 3.77
CA ARG A 855 -22.93 25.48 5.15
C ARG A 855 -23.97 26.02 6.14
N ARG A 856 -24.39 27.29 6.00
CA ARG A 856 -25.43 27.89 6.86
C ARG A 856 -26.75 27.13 6.74
N ARG A 857 -27.18 26.83 5.51
CA ARG A 857 -28.38 25.99 5.28
C ARG A 857 -28.29 24.64 5.99
N THR A 858 -27.14 23.98 5.88
CA THR A 858 -26.89 22.69 6.57
C THR A 858 -26.98 22.83 8.09
N MET A 859 -26.48 23.95 8.65
CA MET A 859 -26.54 24.22 10.09
C MET A 859 -27.98 24.53 10.56
N GLU A 860 -28.77 25.24 9.77
CA GLU A 860 -30.18 25.53 10.04
C GLU A 860 -31.04 24.25 10.03
N GLU A 861 -30.88 23.40 9.01
CA GLU A 861 -31.55 22.10 8.94
C GLU A 861 -31.12 21.18 10.08
N TRP A 862 -29.83 21.21 10.47
CA TRP A 862 -29.36 20.48 11.62
C TRP A 862 -29.97 20.99 12.93
N ARG A 863 -30.08 22.32 13.10
CA ARG A 863 -30.74 22.92 14.26
C ARG A 863 -32.18 22.44 14.40
N ARG A 864 -32.94 22.45 13.30
CA ARG A 864 -34.32 21.95 13.27
C ARG A 864 -34.40 20.48 13.69
N HIS A 865 -33.54 19.63 13.14
CA HIS A 865 -33.48 18.22 13.54
C HIS A 865 -33.16 18.02 15.03
N VAL A 866 -32.31 18.88 15.61
CA VAL A 866 -32.00 18.82 17.05
C VAL A 866 -33.21 19.28 17.87
N GLU A 867 -33.91 20.32 17.45
CA GLU A 867 -35.12 20.82 18.13
C GLU A 867 -36.24 19.78 18.12
N GLU A 868 -36.45 19.09 17.01
CA GLU A 868 -37.48 18.05 16.84
C GLU A 868 -37.15 16.70 17.52
N ALA A 869 -35.87 16.40 17.77
CA ALA A 869 -35.48 15.07 18.28
C ALA A 869 -35.98 14.80 19.71
N GLU A 870 -36.67 13.69 19.96
CA GLU A 870 -37.13 13.35 21.34
C GLU A 870 -35.95 13.09 22.31
N GLU A 871 -34.81 12.64 21.78
CA GLU A 871 -33.63 12.29 22.56
C GLU A 871 -32.67 13.48 22.77
N GLY A 872 -31.93 13.48 23.88
CA GLY A 872 -30.84 14.44 24.11
C GLY A 872 -31.28 15.79 24.68
N ALA A 873 -32.42 15.84 25.37
CA ALA A 873 -32.99 17.06 26.00
C ALA A 873 -31.95 17.94 26.72
N TRP A 874 -31.11 17.36 27.59
CA TRP A 874 -30.02 18.09 28.27
C TRP A 874 -29.04 18.78 27.32
N THR A 875 -28.72 18.16 26.18
CA THR A 875 -27.83 18.76 25.19
C THR A 875 -28.49 19.98 24.55
N LYS A 876 -29.80 19.94 24.30
CA LYS A 876 -30.56 21.09 23.80
C LYS A 876 -30.60 22.23 24.81
N THR A 877 -30.81 21.90 26.08
CA THR A 877 -30.86 22.90 27.17
C THR A 877 -29.52 23.61 27.33
N LEU A 878 -28.42 22.85 27.29
CA LEU A 878 -27.07 23.37 27.50
C LEU A 878 -26.46 24.01 26.24
N ILE A 879 -26.89 23.63 25.04
CA ILE A 879 -26.32 24.13 23.78
C ILE A 879 -27.43 24.75 22.94
N LYS A 880 -27.71 26.03 23.21
CA LYS A 880 -28.77 26.80 22.54
C LYS A 880 -28.35 27.32 21.15
N ASN A 881 -27.06 27.60 20.97
CA ASN A 881 -26.50 28.07 19.71
C ASN A 881 -25.51 27.05 19.14
N LEU A 882 -25.95 26.36 18.09
CA LEU A 882 -25.19 25.28 17.45
C LEU A 882 -23.98 25.80 16.67
N GLU A 883 -24.09 26.98 16.04
CA GLU A 883 -23.01 27.59 15.27
C GLU A 883 -21.88 28.06 16.18
N GLU A 884 -22.23 28.78 17.24
CA GLU A 884 -21.28 29.21 18.27
C GLU A 884 -20.58 28.01 18.89
N TRP A 885 -21.35 26.97 19.24
CA TRP A 885 -20.80 25.72 19.76
C TRP A 885 -19.81 25.09 18.77
N CYS A 886 -20.18 24.93 17.50
CA CYS A 886 -19.29 24.33 16.50
C CYS A 886 -18.06 25.19 16.19
N GLY A 887 -18.19 26.51 16.28
CA GLY A 887 -17.13 27.49 16.04
C GLY A 887 -16.18 27.72 17.21
N ARG A 888 -16.47 27.18 18.40
CA ARG A 888 -15.67 27.40 19.61
C ARG A 888 -14.20 26.99 19.44
N ARG A 889 -13.29 27.86 19.88
CA ARG A 889 -11.83 27.59 19.90
C ARG A 889 -11.39 26.88 21.20
N HIS A 890 -12.10 27.14 22.29
CA HIS A 890 -11.84 26.56 23.63
C HIS A 890 -13.14 26.00 24.22
N GLY A 891 -13.04 25.17 25.26
CA GLY A 891 -14.22 24.65 25.95
C GLY A 891 -14.95 25.77 26.71
N TYR A 892 -16.27 25.84 26.58
CA TYR A 892 -17.10 26.65 27.48
C TYR A 892 -17.23 25.89 28.81
N GLY A 893 -16.72 26.48 29.89
CA GLY A 893 -17.00 25.99 31.23
C GLY A 893 -18.41 26.41 31.63
N TYR A 894 -19.36 25.48 31.65
CA TYR A 894 -20.56 25.67 32.47
C TYR A 894 -20.12 25.46 33.91
N GLY A 895 -19.93 26.55 34.66
CA GLY A 895 -19.77 26.48 36.10
C GLY A 895 -21.02 25.83 36.71
N TYR A 896 -20.83 24.78 37.53
CA TYR A 896 -21.87 24.16 38.36
C TYR A 896 -22.32 25.14 39.47
N GLY A 897 -22.86 26.29 39.09
CA GLY A 897 -23.13 27.42 40.00
C GLY A 897 -24.42 28.17 39.72
N GLN A 898 -25.34 27.64 38.91
CA GLN A 898 -26.70 28.18 38.80
C GLN A 898 -27.74 27.07 39.00
N THR A 899 -28.26 27.07 40.24
CA THR A 899 -29.61 26.64 40.66
C THR A 899 -30.09 25.25 40.24
N TYR A 900 -29.65 24.25 41.02
CA TYR A 900 -30.47 23.08 41.33
C TYR A 900 -31.70 23.53 42.14
N GLN A 901 -32.85 23.69 41.50
CA GLN A 901 -34.13 23.48 42.17
C GLN A 901 -34.63 22.09 41.80
N ARG A 902 -34.56 21.16 42.77
CA ARG A 902 -35.26 19.88 42.70
C ARG A 902 -36.77 20.18 42.52
N PRO A 903 -37.49 19.47 41.63
CA PRO A 903 -38.94 19.40 41.75
C PRO A 903 -39.23 18.73 43.10
N ARG A 904 -39.98 19.40 43.97
CA ARG A 904 -40.60 18.76 45.14
C ARG A 904 -41.83 18.00 44.66
N ALA A 905 -41.90 16.74 45.08
CA ALA A 905 -43.03 15.79 45.14
C ALA A 905 -43.93 15.69 43.90
#